data_AF-D8TPF3-F1
#
_entry.id   AF-D8TPF3-F1
#
_cell.length_a   1.000
_cell.length_b   1.000
_cell.length_c   1.000
_cell.angle_alpha   90.00
_cell.angle_beta   90.00
_cell.angle_gamma   90.00
#
_symmetry.space_group_name_H-M   'P 1'
#
loop_
_entity.id
_entity.type
_entity.pdbx_description
1 polymer ?
#
loop_
_entity_poly.entity_id
_entity_poly.type
_entity_poly.pdbx_seq_one_letter_code
_entity_poly.pdbx_strand_id
1 'polypeptide(L)'
;MTSLCLRANLSCTKLAIKMIRTFEEPHSTAMLLLSALLVLWAAWLATVAFAPKASAQAPLPIVVYNDPRPGDSYDANRKNLLVNSVRAMSALVPTVPTVVSKTPPALQLSARTHIMSVTTLVDLSDDNKDALIALIDRPNSMLVLTAAADTPIDYNNCLSLFLGESPDCKWEPVKFAANLIADIPNVAVTLYVGNAQVSITSFTCRLGIQLYRVANDASSPVYMFQTPLGGWVKLLGFDWGSRCEAGRELAKSAAVRSASATGAAAAVTAATVAAITRAKPTVATPAAAFTADATSPDAATPATISITATATLQIQVLGLYSDIGKSAIVSTGPGAASVQVVYDNTYLRLSSGNRAALRSQLLQGNVVAVVVTPETTQSDVSTILQSLLNMGNSQCTKRNITARFSLAVEGNANFVGAMDTPAIDYDMQPADNTVAMLCTGNGRRVISVNGSSEAAVWEWTVGAGVLRLAATLTPTATPRAPRNAPRPPPPVKVQDVVVLIDNVTMPDNDKKNKLIDGINAITAAPGQSTSPVEGAAVHVAFDSTLVALPDQARSALKSLLASSSTLLSVVVTSAVSDADLSRVLADLTGRPQLSCSSMPVGATSKVDRMVPATDDLRSDGWKALDNTRASKCNIGKVIFGLKTDVTAAIVHDIPVGNTAVRLIGYDFYSGGRGDNRKPLTACAITPNRF
;
A
#
# COMPACT_ATOMS: atom_id res chain seq x y z
N MET A 1 20.56 -41.13 -0.20
CA MET A 1 21.25 -40.36 0.85
C MET A 1 20.87 -40.77 2.27
N THR A 2 19.59 -41.00 2.59
CA THR A 2 19.11 -41.46 3.91
C THR A 2 19.67 -42.83 4.37
N SER A 3 19.89 -43.77 3.44
CA SER A 3 20.53 -45.07 3.73
C SER A 3 22.03 -44.97 4.10
N LEU A 4 22.74 -43.95 3.57
CA LEU A 4 24.15 -43.71 3.90
C LEU A 4 24.31 -43.12 5.31
N CYS A 5 23.41 -42.21 5.73
CA CYS A 5 23.43 -41.65 7.08
C CYS A 5 23.13 -42.69 8.17
N LEU A 6 22.24 -43.66 7.89
CA LEU A 6 21.91 -44.71 8.86
C LEU A 6 23.09 -45.65 9.12
N ARG A 7 23.87 -45.98 8.08
CA ARG A 7 25.07 -46.84 8.22
C ARG A 7 26.22 -46.14 8.94
N ALA A 8 26.38 -44.83 8.78
CA ALA A 8 27.40 -44.06 9.50
C ALA A 8 27.11 -43.99 11.02
N ASN A 9 25.84 -43.80 11.41
CA ASN A 9 25.44 -43.76 12.83
C ASN A 9 25.64 -45.09 13.55
N LEU A 10 25.34 -46.22 12.88
CA LEU A 10 25.54 -47.55 13.47
C LEU A 10 27.03 -47.88 13.69
N SER A 11 27.93 -47.39 12.83
CA SER A 11 29.38 -47.55 13.01
C SER A 11 29.92 -46.70 14.16
N CYS A 12 29.47 -45.45 14.32
CA CYS A 12 29.88 -44.60 15.43
C CYS A 12 29.42 -45.16 16.79
N THR A 13 28.21 -45.72 16.86
CA THR A 13 27.66 -46.29 18.10
C THR A 13 28.43 -47.55 18.54
N LYS A 14 28.83 -48.40 17.58
CA LYS A 14 29.68 -49.57 17.86
C LYS A 14 31.08 -49.19 18.32
N LEU A 15 31.65 -48.09 17.82
CA LEU A 15 32.95 -47.59 18.25
C LEU A 15 32.91 -47.04 19.69
N ALA A 16 31.85 -46.30 20.04
CA ALA A 16 31.65 -45.77 21.39
C ALA A 16 31.48 -46.89 22.44
N ILE A 17 30.70 -47.92 22.13
CA ILE A 17 30.53 -49.08 23.02
C ILE A 17 31.84 -49.86 23.21
N LYS A 18 32.69 -49.91 22.19
CA LYS A 18 34.00 -50.58 22.27
C LYS A 18 35.01 -49.79 23.12
N MET A 19 34.96 -48.45 23.11
CA MET A 19 35.79 -47.60 23.98
C MET A 19 35.37 -47.66 25.45
N ILE A 20 34.08 -47.81 25.74
CA ILE A 20 33.57 -47.91 27.12
C ILE A 20 34.00 -49.23 27.79
N ARG A 21 34.19 -50.31 27.04
CA ARG A 21 34.65 -51.61 27.59
C ARG A 21 36.13 -51.69 27.92
N THR A 22 36.96 -50.73 27.53
CA THR A 22 38.41 -50.75 27.78
C THR A 22 38.86 -50.01 29.04
N PHE A 23 37.92 -49.49 29.85
CA PHE A 23 38.24 -48.82 31.12
C PHE A 23 37.62 -49.59 32.29
N GLU A 24 38.28 -50.67 32.71
CA GLU A 24 38.03 -51.35 33.98
C GLU A 24 39.09 -50.91 35.01
N GLU A 25 38.96 -49.71 35.57
CA GLU A 25 39.47 -49.43 36.92
C GLU A 25 38.48 -48.48 37.64
N PRO A 26 38.08 -48.79 38.88
CA PRO A 26 37.12 -47.99 39.62
C PRO A 26 37.84 -46.80 40.28
N HIS A 27 37.08 -45.72 40.51
CA HIS A 27 37.45 -44.52 41.26
C HIS A 27 37.96 -43.32 40.44
N SER A 28 37.07 -42.73 39.66
CA SER A 28 37.04 -41.26 39.63
C SER A 28 35.62 -40.77 39.37
N THR A 29 35.15 -39.90 40.26
CA THR A 29 33.91 -39.10 40.10
C THR A 29 33.86 -38.35 38.77
N ALA A 30 35.03 -38.12 38.14
CA ALA A 30 35.13 -37.57 36.80
C ALA A 30 34.51 -38.47 35.71
N MET A 31 34.56 -39.80 35.84
CA MET A 31 33.96 -40.71 34.85
C MET A 31 32.43 -40.73 34.92
N LEU A 32 31.85 -40.61 36.12
CA LEU A 32 30.40 -40.49 36.30
C LEU A 32 29.87 -39.18 35.69
N LEU A 33 30.61 -38.07 35.88
CA LEU A 33 30.29 -36.78 35.27
C LEU A 33 30.39 -36.81 33.74
N LEU A 34 31.42 -37.44 33.19
CA LEU A 34 31.60 -37.57 31.75
C LEU A 34 30.50 -38.45 31.12
N SER A 35 30.11 -39.53 31.81
CA SER A 35 29.03 -40.42 31.38
C SER A 35 27.68 -39.69 31.40
N ALA A 36 27.40 -38.92 32.44
CA ALA A 36 26.18 -38.12 32.55
C ALA A 36 26.12 -37.02 31.45
N LEU A 37 27.24 -36.36 31.17
CA LEU A 37 27.37 -35.39 30.08
C LEU A 37 27.15 -36.02 28.71
N LEU A 38 27.68 -37.22 28.46
CA LEU A 38 27.48 -37.95 27.21
C LEU A 38 26.02 -38.39 27.02
N VAL A 39 25.34 -38.80 28.09
CA VAL A 39 23.91 -39.15 28.05
C VAL A 39 23.06 -37.90 27.81
N LEU A 40 23.36 -36.77 28.48
CA LEU A 40 22.69 -35.48 28.25
C LEU A 40 22.91 -34.97 26.81
N TRP A 41 24.12 -35.12 26.28
CA TRP A 41 24.46 -34.70 24.92
C TRP A 41 23.79 -35.58 23.87
N ALA A 42 23.73 -36.89 24.09
CA ALA A 42 23.00 -37.83 23.22
C ALA A 42 21.48 -37.60 23.27
N ALA A 43 20.91 -37.32 24.45
CA ALA A 43 19.51 -36.96 24.60
C ALA A 43 19.19 -35.63 23.90
N TRP A 44 20.08 -34.64 24.00
CA TRP A 44 19.93 -33.36 23.31
C TRP A 44 20.00 -33.52 21.79
N LEU A 45 20.95 -34.31 21.27
CA LEU A 45 21.03 -34.64 19.84
C LEU A 45 19.80 -35.40 19.33
N ALA A 46 19.24 -36.31 20.13
CA ALA A 46 17.99 -36.98 19.79
C ALA A 46 16.83 -35.97 19.71
N THR A 47 16.72 -35.04 20.66
CA THR A 47 15.67 -33.99 20.60
C THR A 47 15.84 -33.02 19.42
N VAL A 48 17.07 -32.73 18.99
CA VAL A 48 17.34 -31.85 17.85
C VAL A 48 17.13 -32.58 16.51
N ALA A 49 17.43 -33.88 16.44
CA ALA A 49 17.23 -34.70 15.24
C ALA A 49 15.77 -35.08 14.98
N PHE A 50 14.92 -35.07 16.01
CA PHE A 50 13.48 -35.34 15.92
C PHE A 50 12.60 -34.10 16.09
N ALA A 51 13.17 -32.88 16.10
CA ALA A 51 12.36 -31.69 15.88
C ALA A 51 11.63 -31.90 14.54
N PRO A 52 10.28 -31.94 14.52
CA PRO A 52 9.57 -32.11 13.27
C PRO A 52 10.04 -30.97 12.38
N LYS A 53 10.70 -31.31 11.25
CA LYS A 53 10.87 -30.35 10.16
C LYS A 53 9.51 -29.69 10.03
N ALA A 54 9.43 -28.38 10.28
CA ALA A 54 8.24 -27.61 10.03
C ALA A 54 7.82 -27.99 8.60
N SER A 55 6.79 -28.84 8.54
CA SER A 55 6.19 -29.27 7.31
C SER A 55 5.85 -27.96 6.64
N ALA A 56 6.48 -27.67 5.49
CA ALA A 56 6.08 -26.54 4.66
C ALA A 56 4.58 -26.72 4.45
N GLN A 57 3.78 -25.98 5.20
CA GLN A 57 2.35 -26.24 5.30
C GLN A 57 1.82 -26.10 3.88
N ALA A 58 1.36 -27.23 3.33
CA ALA A 58 0.93 -27.29 1.95
C ALA A 58 -0.02 -26.11 1.72
N PRO A 59 0.30 -25.23 0.77
CA PRO A 59 -0.44 -23.99 0.64
C PRO A 59 -1.90 -24.33 0.38
N LEU A 60 -2.77 -23.75 1.20
CA LEU A 60 -4.17 -24.17 1.30
C LEU A 60 -4.90 -23.90 -0.02
N PRO A 61 -5.77 -24.82 -0.47
CA PRO A 61 -6.35 -24.72 -1.80
C PRO A 61 -7.28 -23.51 -1.92
N ILE A 62 -7.12 -22.80 -3.04
CA ILE A 62 -8.06 -21.77 -3.51
C ILE A 62 -9.08 -22.46 -4.40
N VAL A 63 -10.37 -22.20 -4.20
CA VAL A 63 -11.46 -22.77 -4.99
C VAL A 63 -12.19 -21.69 -5.75
N VAL A 64 -12.40 -21.92 -7.06
CA VAL A 64 -13.16 -21.02 -7.93
C VAL A 64 -14.41 -21.75 -8.41
N TYR A 65 -15.58 -21.13 -8.24
CA TYR A 65 -16.85 -21.69 -8.64
C TYR A 65 -17.24 -21.17 -10.04
N ASN A 66 -17.29 -22.09 -10.99
CA ASN A 66 -17.67 -21.90 -12.37
C ASN A 66 -18.88 -22.76 -12.69
N ASP A 67 -19.96 -22.54 -11.94
CA ASP A 67 -21.26 -23.19 -12.12
C ASP A 67 -22.23 -22.23 -12.81
N PRO A 68 -22.29 -22.19 -14.15
CA PRO A 68 -23.14 -21.26 -14.88
C PRO A 68 -24.60 -21.68 -14.89
N ARG A 69 -25.50 -20.69 -14.89
CA ARG A 69 -26.94 -20.95 -15.00
C ARG A 69 -27.26 -21.69 -16.31
N PRO A 70 -28.08 -22.76 -16.28
CA PRO A 70 -28.50 -23.45 -17.48
C PRO A 70 -29.17 -22.49 -18.47
N GLY A 71 -28.64 -22.41 -19.70
CA GLY A 71 -29.17 -21.54 -20.75
C GLY A 71 -28.67 -20.09 -20.72
N ASP A 72 -27.86 -19.68 -19.73
CA ASP A 72 -27.29 -18.34 -19.66
C ASP A 72 -25.83 -18.33 -20.18
N SER A 73 -25.67 -18.05 -21.47
CA SER A 73 -24.36 -17.99 -22.11
C SER A 73 -23.50 -16.81 -21.62
N TYR A 74 -24.12 -15.75 -21.10
CA TYR A 74 -23.40 -14.60 -20.54
C TYR A 74 -22.79 -14.95 -19.18
N ASP A 75 -23.55 -15.60 -18.32
CA ASP A 75 -23.09 -16.09 -17.03
C ASP A 75 -21.99 -17.17 -17.19
N ALA A 76 -22.14 -18.05 -18.19
CA ALA A 76 -21.10 -19.00 -18.58
C ALA A 76 -19.80 -18.32 -19.03
N ASN A 77 -19.89 -17.31 -19.90
CA ASN A 77 -18.71 -16.57 -20.34
C ASN A 77 -18.04 -15.80 -19.19
N ARG A 78 -18.83 -15.11 -18.36
CA ARG A 78 -18.37 -14.38 -17.16
C ARG A 78 -17.57 -15.29 -16.24
N LYS A 79 -18.13 -16.45 -15.88
CA LYS A 79 -17.50 -17.39 -14.93
C LYS A 79 -16.25 -18.05 -15.51
N ASN A 80 -16.24 -18.35 -16.81
CA ASN A 80 -15.03 -18.82 -17.50
C ASN A 80 -13.90 -17.78 -17.49
N LEU A 81 -14.22 -16.51 -17.71
CA LEU A 81 -13.24 -15.41 -17.66
C LEU A 81 -12.72 -15.18 -16.23
N LEU A 82 -13.55 -15.33 -15.20
CA LEU A 82 -13.14 -15.32 -13.81
C LEU A 82 -12.14 -16.44 -13.52
N VAL A 83 -12.44 -17.68 -13.91
CA VAL A 83 -11.53 -18.83 -13.76
C VAL A 83 -10.19 -18.57 -14.45
N ASN A 84 -10.20 -18.08 -15.68
CA ASN A 84 -8.98 -17.77 -16.42
C ASN A 84 -8.16 -16.67 -15.73
N SER A 85 -8.81 -15.67 -15.16
CA SER A 85 -8.15 -14.59 -14.40
C SER A 85 -7.49 -15.13 -13.13
N VAL A 86 -8.16 -16.01 -12.38
CA VAL A 86 -7.58 -16.65 -11.20
C VAL A 86 -6.41 -17.56 -11.58
N ARG A 87 -6.55 -18.36 -12.65
CA ARG A 87 -5.47 -19.23 -13.16
C ARG A 87 -4.24 -18.42 -13.59
N ALA A 88 -4.43 -17.31 -14.29
CA ALA A 88 -3.34 -16.44 -14.72
C ALA A 88 -2.52 -15.93 -13.52
N MET A 89 -3.17 -15.60 -12.40
CA MET A 89 -2.47 -15.19 -11.18
C MET A 89 -1.81 -16.35 -10.44
N SER A 90 -2.40 -17.55 -10.48
CA SER A 90 -1.78 -18.74 -9.88
C SER A 90 -0.46 -19.15 -10.56
N ALA A 91 -0.15 -18.61 -11.75
CA ALA A 91 1.20 -18.74 -12.31
C ALA A 91 2.27 -18.04 -11.45
N LEU A 92 1.87 -17.09 -10.58
CA LEU A 92 2.74 -16.34 -9.66
C LEU A 92 2.77 -16.92 -8.24
N VAL A 93 1.85 -17.83 -7.89
CA VAL A 93 1.76 -18.47 -6.57
C VAL A 93 1.58 -19.98 -6.78
N PRO A 94 2.49 -20.85 -6.28
CA PRO A 94 2.56 -22.27 -6.65
C PRO A 94 1.37 -23.17 -6.23
N THR A 95 0.24 -22.60 -5.81
CA THR A 95 -1.04 -23.31 -5.63
C THR A 95 -1.89 -23.25 -6.90
N VAL A 96 -2.16 -24.41 -7.49
CA VAL A 96 -3.15 -24.53 -8.56
C VAL A 96 -4.56 -24.36 -7.96
N PRO A 97 -5.37 -23.40 -8.44
CA PRO A 97 -6.74 -23.24 -7.98
C PRO A 97 -7.58 -24.44 -8.43
N THR A 98 -8.41 -24.96 -7.53
CA THR A 98 -9.39 -26.00 -7.85
C THR A 98 -10.64 -25.34 -8.43
N VAL A 99 -11.09 -25.80 -9.59
CA VAL A 99 -12.30 -25.26 -10.25
C VAL A 99 -13.48 -26.19 -9.99
N VAL A 100 -14.58 -25.65 -9.48
CA VAL A 100 -15.85 -26.36 -9.25
C VAL A 100 -16.86 -25.91 -10.29
N SER A 101 -17.33 -26.82 -11.14
CA SER A 101 -18.28 -26.52 -12.24
C SER A 101 -19.51 -27.44 -12.25
N LYS A 102 -19.99 -27.81 -11.06
CA LYS A 102 -21.17 -28.69 -10.91
C LYS A 102 -22.40 -27.85 -10.55
N THR A 103 -23.55 -28.22 -11.09
CA THR A 103 -24.87 -27.69 -10.70
C THR A 103 -25.64 -28.77 -9.93
N PRO A 104 -26.08 -28.54 -8.68
CA PRO A 104 -25.78 -27.38 -7.86
C PRO A 104 -24.28 -27.33 -7.44
N PRO A 105 -23.75 -26.15 -7.07
CA PRO A 105 -22.35 -26.00 -6.69
C PRO A 105 -22.00 -26.85 -5.47
N ALA A 106 -21.07 -27.79 -5.62
CA ALA A 106 -20.54 -28.54 -4.49
C ALA A 106 -19.47 -27.72 -3.76
N LEU A 107 -19.69 -27.37 -2.49
CA LEU A 107 -18.70 -26.65 -1.70
C LEU A 107 -17.48 -27.52 -1.38
N GLN A 108 -16.29 -26.93 -1.49
CA GLN A 108 -15.04 -27.58 -1.12
C GLN A 108 -14.68 -27.26 0.32
N LEU A 109 -14.98 -28.17 1.24
CA LEU A 109 -14.83 -27.95 2.69
C LEU A 109 -13.37 -27.78 3.15
N SER A 110 -12.40 -28.21 2.34
CA SER A 110 -10.97 -28.13 2.64
C SER A 110 -10.33 -26.81 2.18
N ALA A 111 -11.05 -25.99 1.42
CA ALA A 111 -10.56 -24.70 0.95
C ALA A 111 -10.68 -23.64 2.04
N ARG A 112 -9.70 -22.74 2.09
CA ARG A 112 -9.79 -21.53 2.91
C ARG A 112 -10.24 -20.32 2.13
N THR A 113 -10.00 -20.32 0.82
CA THR A 113 -10.41 -19.23 -0.06
C THR A 113 -11.41 -19.72 -1.09
N HIS A 114 -12.61 -19.15 -1.06
CA HIS A 114 -13.68 -19.42 -1.99
C HIS A 114 -13.88 -18.20 -2.90
N ILE A 115 -13.85 -18.38 -4.21
CA ILE A 115 -14.02 -17.30 -5.19
C ILE A 115 -15.24 -17.64 -6.05
N MET A 116 -16.28 -16.82 -6.02
CA MET A 116 -17.49 -17.04 -6.81
C MET A 116 -18.13 -15.72 -7.25
N SER A 117 -18.93 -15.79 -8.32
CA SER A 117 -19.80 -14.67 -8.69
C SER A 117 -20.98 -14.60 -7.73
N VAL A 118 -21.50 -13.39 -7.51
CA VAL A 118 -22.72 -13.19 -6.72
C VAL A 118 -23.92 -13.94 -7.32
N THR A 119 -23.96 -14.20 -8.63
CA THR A 119 -25.00 -15.05 -9.25
C THR A 119 -24.94 -16.48 -8.72
N THR A 120 -23.73 -17.05 -8.57
CA THR A 120 -23.54 -18.38 -7.96
C THR A 120 -24.03 -18.41 -6.52
N LEU A 121 -23.73 -17.37 -5.71
CA LEU A 121 -24.19 -17.30 -4.33
C LEU A 121 -25.73 -17.27 -4.23
N VAL A 122 -26.38 -16.49 -5.09
CA VAL A 122 -27.85 -16.42 -5.14
C VAL A 122 -28.47 -17.78 -5.47
N ASP A 123 -27.85 -18.52 -6.38
CA ASP A 123 -28.33 -19.82 -6.87
C ASP A 123 -28.02 -21.00 -5.92
N LEU A 124 -27.25 -20.78 -4.84
CA LEU A 124 -27.02 -21.80 -3.82
C LEU A 124 -28.34 -22.13 -3.09
N SER A 125 -28.57 -23.41 -2.84
CA SER A 125 -29.59 -23.86 -1.89
C SER A 125 -29.29 -23.35 -0.48
N ASP A 126 -30.31 -23.22 0.36
CA ASP A 126 -30.14 -22.71 1.72
C ASP A 126 -29.16 -23.56 2.55
N ASP A 127 -29.23 -24.89 2.43
CA ASP A 127 -28.25 -25.80 3.05
C ASP A 127 -26.79 -25.49 2.64
N ASN A 128 -26.56 -25.14 1.38
CA ASN A 128 -25.23 -24.77 0.90
C ASN A 128 -24.85 -23.35 1.33
N LYS A 129 -25.81 -22.42 1.47
CA LYS A 129 -25.53 -21.09 2.04
C LYS A 129 -25.10 -21.22 3.50
N ASP A 130 -25.81 -22.01 4.29
CA ASP A 130 -25.47 -22.27 5.69
C ASP A 130 -24.09 -22.94 5.83
N ALA A 131 -23.81 -23.94 4.99
CA ALA A 131 -22.50 -24.57 4.95
C ALA A 131 -21.39 -23.59 4.54
N LEU A 132 -21.64 -22.71 3.57
CA LEU A 132 -20.69 -21.68 3.16
C LEU A 132 -20.46 -20.67 4.28
N ILE A 133 -21.51 -20.19 4.95
CA ILE A 133 -21.40 -19.29 6.11
C ILE A 133 -20.52 -19.94 7.17
N ALA A 134 -20.78 -21.20 7.53
CA ALA A 134 -19.99 -21.92 8.53
C ALA A 134 -18.53 -22.16 8.11
N LEU A 135 -18.21 -22.22 6.82
CA LEU A 135 -16.83 -22.32 6.31
C LEU A 135 -16.11 -20.98 6.37
N ILE A 136 -16.80 -19.91 5.98
CA ILE A 136 -16.25 -18.57 5.87
C ILE A 136 -16.13 -17.92 7.24
N ASP A 137 -17.04 -18.16 8.16
CA ASP A 137 -17.04 -17.64 9.53
C ASP A 137 -16.04 -18.38 10.44
N ARG A 138 -14.79 -18.49 9.98
CA ARG A 138 -13.66 -19.10 10.69
C ARG A 138 -12.40 -18.28 10.50
N PRO A 139 -11.50 -18.23 11.49
CA PRO A 139 -10.21 -17.56 11.33
C PRO A 139 -9.43 -18.09 10.13
N ASN A 140 -8.93 -17.17 9.31
CA ASN A 140 -8.18 -17.44 8.07
C ASN A 140 -8.99 -18.03 6.91
N SER A 141 -10.33 -18.01 6.97
CA SER A 141 -11.18 -18.27 5.82
C SER A 141 -11.52 -16.96 5.10
N MET A 142 -11.68 -17.02 3.78
CA MET A 142 -12.04 -15.88 2.94
C MET A 142 -13.02 -16.27 1.84
N LEU A 143 -14.06 -15.47 1.69
CA LEU A 143 -14.95 -15.47 0.54
C LEU A 143 -14.62 -14.27 -0.34
N VAL A 144 -14.45 -14.49 -1.63
CA VAL A 144 -14.33 -13.44 -2.64
C VAL A 144 -15.57 -13.50 -3.54
N LEU A 145 -16.40 -12.46 -3.47
CA LEU A 145 -17.63 -12.31 -4.25
C LEU A 145 -17.42 -11.31 -5.38
N THR A 146 -17.60 -11.73 -6.63
CA THR A 146 -17.55 -10.82 -7.78
C THR A 146 -18.93 -10.32 -8.18
N ALA A 147 -19.02 -9.04 -8.54
CA ALA A 147 -20.24 -8.39 -8.98
C ALA A 147 -20.76 -8.95 -10.32
N ALA A 148 -22.05 -8.72 -10.57
CA ALA A 148 -22.73 -8.96 -11.83
C ALA A 148 -23.51 -7.69 -12.17
N ALA A 149 -22.87 -6.77 -12.90
CA ALA A 149 -23.34 -5.40 -13.11
C ALA A 149 -24.66 -5.33 -13.91
N ASP A 150 -24.96 -6.36 -14.69
CA ASP A 150 -26.16 -6.45 -15.53
C ASP A 150 -27.33 -7.22 -14.88
N THR A 151 -27.13 -7.73 -13.66
CA THR A 151 -28.13 -8.55 -12.97
C THR A 151 -28.66 -7.78 -11.75
N PRO A 152 -29.99 -7.69 -11.55
CA PRO A 152 -30.57 -7.08 -10.37
C PRO A 152 -30.27 -7.97 -9.15
N ILE A 153 -29.18 -7.66 -8.45
CA ILE A 153 -28.71 -8.39 -7.28
C ILE A 153 -28.85 -7.49 -6.05
N ASP A 154 -29.46 -8.02 -5.00
CA ASP A 154 -29.41 -7.40 -3.69
C ASP A 154 -28.12 -7.79 -2.98
N TYR A 155 -27.10 -6.94 -3.12
CA TYR A 155 -25.80 -7.14 -2.48
C TYR A 155 -25.90 -7.11 -0.95
N ASN A 156 -26.82 -6.33 -0.38
CA ASN A 156 -26.99 -6.25 1.07
C ASN A 156 -27.51 -7.56 1.62
N ASN A 157 -28.51 -8.16 0.97
CA ASN A 157 -29.02 -9.48 1.35
C ASN A 157 -27.94 -10.58 1.20
N CYS A 158 -27.12 -10.51 0.15
CA CYS A 158 -26.03 -11.48 -0.05
C CYS A 158 -24.96 -11.37 1.05
N LEU A 159 -24.61 -10.15 1.46
CA LEU A 159 -23.57 -9.91 2.46
C LEU A 159 -24.09 -10.15 3.88
N SER A 160 -25.34 -9.81 4.19
CA SER A 160 -25.90 -9.97 5.54
C SER A 160 -25.88 -11.42 6.03
N LEU A 161 -25.91 -12.39 5.10
CA LEU A 161 -25.73 -13.81 5.40
C LEU A 161 -24.42 -14.10 6.18
N PHE A 162 -23.35 -13.37 5.86
CA PHE A 162 -22.02 -13.58 6.46
C PHE A 162 -21.69 -12.59 7.57
N LEU A 163 -22.31 -11.40 7.54
CA LEU A 163 -21.99 -10.31 8.46
C LEU A 163 -22.90 -10.29 9.69
N GLY A 164 -24.04 -10.98 9.64
CA GLY A 164 -25.06 -10.94 10.70
C GLY A 164 -25.86 -9.63 10.74
N GLU A 165 -25.46 -8.63 9.95
CA GLU A 165 -26.18 -7.37 9.75
C GLU A 165 -26.04 -6.88 8.30
N SER A 166 -26.95 -5.99 7.87
CA SER A 166 -26.84 -5.36 6.57
C SER A 166 -25.69 -4.34 6.54
N PRO A 167 -24.78 -4.42 5.57
CA PRO A 167 -23.72 -3.43 5.41
C PRO A 167 -24.20 -2.09 4.81
N ASP A 168 -25.49 -1.97 4.44
CA ASP A 168 -26.09 -0.78 3.80
C ASP A 168 -25.24 -0.24 2.64
N CYS A 169 -24.81 -1.17 1.78
CA CYS A 169 -24.11 -0.87 0.54
C CYS A 169 -25.06 -0.27 -0.47
N LYS A 170 -24.73 0.93 -0.94
CA LYS A 170 -25.22 1.50 -2.19
C LYS A 170 -24.26 1.12 -3.31
N TRP A 171 -24.75 0.91 -4.53
CA TRP A 171 -23.88 0.56 -5.65
C TRP A 171 -24.27 1.26 -6.93
N GLU A 172 -23.27 1.54 -7.77
CA GLU A 172 -23.44 2.16 -9.07
C GLU A 172 -22.44 1.63 -10.10
N PRO A 173 -22.82 1.47 -11.37
CA PRO A 173 -21.86 1.18 -12.43
C PRO A 173 -20.90 2.34 -12.66
N VAL A 174 -19.59 2.08 -12.57
CA VAL A 174 -18.52 3.04 -12.79
C VAL A 174 -18.10 3.03 -14.24
N LYS A 175 -18.04 4.22 -14.85
CA LYS A 175 -17.56 4.40 -16.24
C LYS A 175 -16.05 4.72 -16.33
N PHE A 176 -15.36 4.85 -15.21
CA PHE A 176 -13.97 5.30 -15.10
C PHE A 176 -13.11 4.32 -14.29
N ALA A 177 -11.80 4.30 -14.56
CA ALA A 177 -10.84 3.39 -13.92
C ALA A 177 -10.63 3.73 -12.42
N ALA A 178 -10.60 2.69 -11.58
CA ALA A 178 -10.23 2.80 -10.17
C ALA A 178 -8.71 2.99 -10.02
N ASN A 179 -8.26 3.96 -9.22
CA ASN A 179 -6.89 4.48 -9.29
C ASN A 179 -6.10 4.41 -7.98
N LEU A 180 -6.58 3.68 -6.97
CA LEU A 180 -5.84 3.51 -5.71
C LEU A 180 -5.89 2.04 -5.28
N ILE A 181 -4.72 1.43 -5.03
CA ILE A 181 -4.57 0.07 -4.51
C ILE A 181 -3.99 0.19 -3.10
N ALA A 182 -4.74 -0.18 -2.08
CA ALA A 182 -4.16 -0.45 -0.76
C ALA A 182 -3.72 -1.92 -0.71
N ASP A 183 -2.43 -2.16 -0.51
CA ASP A 183 -1.89 -3.51 -0.30
C ASP A 183 -2.17 -3.91 1.16
N ILE A 184 -2.97 -4.97 1.39
CA ILE A 184 -3.22 -5.50 2.73
C ILE A 184 -2.44 -6.81 2.88
N PRO A 185 -1.45 -6.88 3.79
CA PRO A 185 -0.69 -8.11 4.05
C PRO A 185 -1.62 -9.28 4.42
N ASN A 186 -1.28 -10.50 3.97
CA ASN A 186 -2.03 -11.75 4.19
C ASN A 186 -3.39 -11.87 3.49
N VAL A 187 -3.81 -10.88 2.69
CA VAL A 187 -5.00 -11.01 1.81
C VAL A 187 -4.57 -11.54 0.46
N ALA A 188 -4.22 -12.84 0.42
CA ALA A 188 -3.87 -13.51 -0.83
C ALA A 188 -5.05 -13.44 -1.82
N VAL A 189 -4.74 -13.11 -3.08
CA VAL A 189 -5.63 -12.87 -4.22
C VAL A 189 -6.05 -11.38 -4.39
N THR A 190 -5.10 -10.58 -4.87
CA THR A 190 -5.36 -9.37 -5.64
C THR A 190 -5.82 -9.77 -7.04
N LEU A 191 -7.11 -10.13 -7.19
CA LEU A 191 -7.78 -10.25 -8.49
C LEU A 191 -7.81 -8.87 -9.16
N TYR A 192 -6.70 -8.46 -9.77
CA TYR A 192 -6.65 -7.33 -10.69
C TYR A 192 -6.28 -7.84 -12.08
N VAL A 193 -7.29 -8.13 -12.89
CA VAL A 193 -7.11 -8.37 -14.32
C VAL A 193 -8.17 -7.57 -15.07
N GLY A 194 -8.07 -6.25 -14.99
CA GLY A 194 -8.88 -5.35 -15.81
C GLY A 194 -8.19 -5.10 -17.14
N ASN A 195 -8.54 -5.86 -18.18
CA ASN A 195 -8.45 -5.31 -19.53
C ASN A 195 -9.58 -4.27 -19.71
N ALA A 196 -9.55 -3.46 -20.77
CA ALA A 196 -10.56 -2.43 -21.03
C ALA A 196 -12.01 -2.95 -21.25
N GLN A 197 -12.29 -4.22 -20.95
CA GLN A 197 -13.55 -4.93 -21.21
C GLN A 197 -14.30 -5.39 -19.95
N VAL A 198 -13.81 -5.04 -18.74
CA VAL A 198 -14.49 -5.37 -17.47
C VAL A 198 -15.41 -4.21 -17.07
N SER A 199 -16.68 -4.49 -16.78
CA SER A 199 -17.57 -3.48 -16.17
C SER A 199 -17.27 -3.41 -14.68
N ILE A 200 -17.17 -2.21 -14.15
CA ILE A 200 -16.85 -1.99 -12.74
C ILE A 200 -18.11 -1.44 -12.07
N THR A 201 -18.47 -2.01 -10.93
CA THR A 201 -19.47 -1.52 -9.99
C THR A 201 -18.74 -0.96 -8.78
N SER A 202 -19.02 0.26 -8.36
CA SER A 202 -18.52 0.79 -7.10
C SER A 202 -19.59 0.62 -6.04
N PHE A 203 -19.13 0.52 -4.80
CA PHE A 203 -19.97 0.39 -3.62
C PHE A 203 -19.69 1.54 -2.65
N THR A 204 -20.70 1.95 -1.92
CA THR A 204 -20.58 2.81 -0.75
C THR A 204 -21.30 2.12 0.38
N CYS A 205 -20.55 1.47 1.27
CA CYS A 205 -21.10 0.68 2.37
C CYS A 205 -20.89 1.40 3.70
N ARG A 206 -21.85 1.22 4.62
CA ARG A 206 -21.74 1.67 6.02
C ARG A 206 -20.70 0.86 6.79
N LEU A 207 -20.59 -0.43 6.46
CA LEU A 207 -19.64 -1.37 7.07
C LEU A 207 -18.52 -1.73 6.09
N GLY A 208 -17.45 -2.31 6.63
CA GLY A 208 -16.32 -2.80 5.87
C GLY A 208 -15.24 -1.75 5.59
N ILE A 209 -14.13 -2.24 5.06
CA ILE A 209 -12.92 -1.49 4.75
C ILE A 209 -12.83 -1.32 3.24
N GLN A 210 -12.70 -0.09 2.77
CA GLN A 210 -12.44 0.23 1.38
C GLN A 210 -11.00 -0.15 1.03
N LEU A 211 -10.81 -1.07 0.08
CA LEU A 211 -9.47 -1.47 -0.36
C LEU A 211 -8.97 -0.64 -1.55
N TYR A 212 -9.91 -0.13 -2.35
CA TYR A 212 -9.65 0.69 -3.52
C TYR A 212 -10.58 1.90 -3.46
N ARG A 213 -10.25 3.03 -4.09
CA ARG A 213 -11.19 4.17 -4.19
C ARG A 213 -11.34 4.62 -5.63
N VAL A 214 -12.57 4.88 -6.06
CA VAL A 214 -12.82 5.52 -7.36
C VAL A 214 -12.39 6.98 -7.25
N ALA A 215 -11.58 7.45 -8.19
CA ALA A 215 -11.13 8.84 -8.17
C ALA A 215 -12.34 9.79 -8.24
N ASN A 216 -12.45 10.70 -7.26
CA ASN A 216 -13.51 11.71 -7.11
C ASN A 216 -14.85 11.22 -6.50
N ASP A 217 -14.90 10.04 -5.90
CA ASP A 217 -16.09 9.58 -5.17
C ASP A 217 -15.71 8.85 -3.88
N ALA A 218 -16.62 8.83 -2.90
CA ALA A 218 -16.49 8.04 -1.66
C ALA A 218 -16.72 6.55 -1.91
N SER A 219 -17.05 6.17 -3.15
CA SER A 219 -17.31 4.80 -3.56
C SER A 219 -16.02 4.02 -3.89
N SER A 220 -16.11 2.70 -3.73
CA SER A 220 -15.00 1.78 -3.88
C SER A 220 -15.45 0.53 -4.64
N PRO A 221 -14.69 0.09 -5.65
CA PRO A 221 -14.98 -1.15 -6.35
C PRO A 221 -14.58 -2.39 -5.53
N VAL A 222 -13.94 -2.24 -4.37
CA VAL A 222 -13.52 -3.38 -3.56
C VAL A 222 -13.66 -3.07 -2.08
N TYR A 223 -14.55 -3.82 -1.42
CA TYR A 223 -14.69 -3.80 0.03
C TYR A 223 -14.22 -5.11 0.64
N MET A 224 -13.79 -5.01 1.89
CA MET A 224 -13.51 -6.15 2.74
C MET A 224 -14.29 -6.03 4.05
N PHE A 225 -14.91 -7.12 4.46
CA PHE A 225 -15.74 -7.20 5.65
C PHE A 225 -15.25 -8.35 6.52
N GLN A 226 -15.25 -8.15 7.83
CA GLN A 226 -14.93 -9.19 8.79
C GLN A 226 -16.23 -9.89 9.21
N THR A 227 -16.22 -11.22 9.26
CA THR A 227 -17.34 -11.99 9.79
C THR A 227 -17.27 -12.05 11.33
N PRO A 228 -18.37 -12.37 12.03
CA PRO A 228 -18.41 -12.38 13.49
C PRO A 228 -17.33 -13.24 14.19
N LEU A 229 -16.92 -14.37 13.58
CA LEU A 229 -15.93 -15.31 14.12
C LEU A 229 -14.54 -15.20 13.46
N GLY A 230 -14.26 -14.07 12.80
CA GLY A 230 -12.90 -13.73 12.34
C GLY A 230 -12.52 -14.25 10.94
N GLY A 231 -13.51 -14.64 10.15
CA GLY A 231 -13.37 -14.81 8.71
C GLY A 231 -13.47 -13.50 7.93
N TRP A 232 -13.34 -13.59 6.62
CA TRP A 232 -13.37 -12.43 5.74
C TRP A 232 -14.27 -12.61 4.52
N VAL A 233 -14.98 -11.55 4.15
CA VAL A 233 -15.70 -11.45 2.88
C VAL A 233 -15.14 -10.27 2.10
N LYS A 234 -14.67 -10.52 0.88
CA LYS A 234 -14.16 -9.52 -0.06
C LYS A 234 -15.15 -9.37 -1.20
N LEU A 235 -15.75 -8.19 -1.31
CA LEU A 235 -16.65 -7.84 -2.41
C LEU A 235 -15.84 -7.16 -3.52
N LEU A 236 -15.89 -7.72 -4.72
CA LEU A 236 -15.23 -7.22 -5.92
C LEU A 236 -16.28 -6.71 -6.91
N GLY A 237 -16.23 -5.43 -7.22
CA GLY A 237 -17.08 -4.73 -8.18
C GLY A 237 -16.84 -5.08 -9.64
N PHE A 238 -15.90 -5.96 -9.93
CA PHE A 238 -15.54 -6.33 -11.29
C PHE A 238 -16.51 -7.36 -11.86
N ASP A 239 -17.07 -7.06 -13.03
CA ASP A 239 -17.91 -7.94 -13.82
C ASP A 239 -17.23 -8.28 -15.15
N TRP A 240 -16.84 -9.54 -15.29
CA TRP A 240 -16.22 -10.11 -16.48
C TRP A 240 -17.20 -10.36 -17.63
N GLY A 241 -18.50 -10.09 -17.46
CA GLY A 241 -19.56 -10.33 -18.43
C GLY A 241 -19.90 -9.13 -19.33
N SER A 242 -19.21 -7.99 -19.23
CA SER A 242 -19.71 -6.73 -19.81
C SER A 242 -19.90 -6.75 -21.33
N ARG A 243 -21.06 -6.23 -21.77
CA ARG A 243 -21.50 -6.12 -23.18
C ARG A 243 -20.81 -4.99 -23.95
N CYS A 244 -19.50 -4.80 -23.83
CA CYS A 244 -18.82 -3.88 -24.73
C CYS A 244 -18.89 -4.43 -26.17
N GLU A 245 -19.61 -3.75 -27.07
CA GLU A 245 -19.80 -4.09 -28.49
C GLU A 245 -18.48 -4.40 -29.24
N ALA A 246 -17.33 -3.97 -28.70
CA ALA A 246 -16.00 -4.35 -29.13
C ALA A 246 -15.76 -5.89 -29.14
N GLY A 247 -16.45 -6.66 -28.29
CA GLY A 247 -16.38 -8.13 -28.28
C GLY A 247 -16.99 -8.78 -29.54
N ARG A 248 -17.93 -8.11 -30.22
CA ARG A 248 -18.54 -8.61 -31.47
C ARG A 248 -17.57 -8.48 -32.65
N GLU A 249 -16.78 -7.41 -32.68
CA GLU A 249 -15.71 -7.21 -33.68
C GLU A 249 -14.49 -8.10 -33.39
N LEU A 250 -14.20 -8.40 -32.12
CA LEU A 250 -13.17 -9.38 -31.75
C LEU A 250 -13.59 -10.83 -32.02
N ALA A 251 -14.87 -11.19 -31.87
CA ALA A 251 -15.37 -12.50 -32.27
C ALA A 251 -15.33 -12.69 -33.80
N LYS A 252 -15.63 -11.65 -34.59
CA LYS A 252 -15.41 -11.67 -36.05
C LYS A 252 -13.92 -11.76 -36.41
N SER A 253 -13.07 -11.00 -35.72
CA SER A 253 -11.62 -10.99 -35.96
C SER A 253 -10.94 -12.30 -35.52
N ALA A 254 -11.42 -12.92 -34.45
CA ALA A 254 -10.94 -14.21 -33.94
C ALA A 254 -11.44 -15.37 -34.80
N ALA A 255 -12.66 -15.31 -35.35
CA ALA A 255 -13.16 -16.28 -36.33
C ALA A 255 -12.37 -16.22 -37.66
N VAL A 256 -11.97 -15.02 -38.09
CA VAL A 256 -11.09 -14.83 -39.27
C VAL A 256 -9.66 -15.33 -39.00
N ARG A 257 -9.13 -15.13 -37.79
CA ARG A 257 -7.80 -15.65 -37.40
C ARG A 257 -7.79 -17.15 -37.09
N SER A 258 -8.88 -17.71 -36.56
CA SER A 258 -9.00 -19.15 -36.32
C SER A 258 -9.13 -19.91 -37.64
N ALA A 259 -9.83 -19.37 -38.64
CA ALA A 259 -9.86 -19.96 -39.99
C ALA A 259 -8.45 -20.01 -40.63
N SER A 260 -7.62 -19.00 -40.38
CA SER A 260 -6.22 -18.95 -40.83
C SER A 260 -5.30 -19.89 -40.04
N ALA A 261 -5.48 -20.04 -38.72
CA ALA A 261 -4.65 -20.89 -37.88
C ALA A 261 -4.99 -22.40 -38.01
N THR A 262 -6.26 -22.74 -38.32
CA THR A 262 -6.67 -24.14 -38.52
C THR A 262 -6.06 -24.73 -39.79
N GLY A 263 -5.80 -23.90 -40.82
CA GLY A 263 -5.05 -24.32 -42.02
C GLY A 263 -3.57 -24.61 -41.75
N ALA A 264 -2.94 -23.88 -40.81
CA ALA A 264 -1.53 -24.09 -40.45
C ALA A 264 -1.32 -25.25 -39.46
N ALA A 265 -2.24 -25.45 -38.51
CA ALA A 265 -2.15 -26.54 -37.52
C ALA A 265 -2.45 -27.93 -38.14
N ALA A 266 -3.32 -28.00 -39.16
CA ALA A 266 -3.57 -29.25 -39.89
C ALA A 266 -2.32 -29.75 -40.65
N ALA A 267 -1.48 -28.83 -41.16
CA ALA A 267 -0.25 -29.18 -41.86
C ALA A 267 0.87 -29.68 -40.92
N VAL A 268 0.91 -29.20 -39.66
CA VAL A 268 1.94 -29.59 -38.68
C VAL A 268 1.54 -30.87 -37.93
N THR A 269 0.25 -31.09 -37.68
CA THR A 269 -0.23 -32.29 -36.96
C THR A 269 -0.15 -33.55 -37.81
N ALA A 270 -0.26 -33.44 -39.14
CA ALA A 270 -0.06 -34.56 -40.06
C ALA A 270 1.41 -35.03 -40.13
N ALA A 271 2.38 -34.14 -39.86
CA ALA A 271 3.81 -34.46 -39.88
C ALA A 271 4.33 -35.09 -38.58
N THR A 272 3.69 -34.80 -37.43
CA THR A 272 4.14 -35.29 -36.12
C THR A 272 3.45 -36.58 -35.67
N VAL A 273 2.24 -36.87 -36.15
CA VAL A 273 1.50 -38.11 -35.82
C VAL A 273 2.03 -39.35 -36.55
N ALA A 274 2.88 -39.18 -37.58
CA ALA A 274 3.57 -40.30 -38.24
C ALA A 274 4.80 -40.83 -37.46
N ALA A 275 5.27 -40.13 -36.42
CA ALA A 275 6.57 -40.44 -35.78
C ALA A 275 6.49 -41.16 -34.42
N ILE A 276 5.31 -41.30 -33.79
CA ILE A 276 5.21 -41.91 -32.45
C ILE A 276 4.03 -42.88 -32.38
N THR A 277 4.15 -43.99 -33.10
CA THR A 277 3.38 -45.21 -32.85
C THR A 277 4.30 -46.42 -32.91
N ARG A 278 4.81 -46.86 -31.75
CA ARG A 278 5.15 -48.26 -31.42
C ARG A 278 5.67 -48.38 -29.98
N ALA A 279 4.81 -48.81 -29.06
CA ALA A 279 5.05 -49.88 -28.08
C ALA A 279 3.92 -49.90 -27.02
N LYS A 280 3.43 -51.10 -26.72
CA LYS A 280 2.36 -51.51 -25.77
C LYS A 280 2.95 -52.74 -25.02
N PRO A 281 2.30 -53.39 -24.02
CA PRO A 281 1.48 -53.03 -22.84
C PRO A 281 2.25 -53.38 -21.51
N THR A 282 1.74 -53.32 -20.25
CA THR A 282 0.74 -54.23 -19.64
C THR A 282 0.45 -53.90 -18.16
N VAL A 283 -0.74 -54.36 -17.77
CA VAL A 283 -1.62 -54.24 -16.57
C VAL A 283 -1.08 -54.82 -15.25
N ALA A 284 -1.50 -54.27 -14.09
CA ALA A 284 -2.10 -54.99 -12.94
C ALA A 284 -2.52 -54.08 -11.77
N THR A 285 -3.78 -54.22 -11.34
CA THR A 285 -4.34 -53.88 -10.00
C THR A 285 -4.41 -55.19 -9.18
N PRO A 286 -4.43 -55.22 -7.81
CA PRO A 286 -5.69 -54.99 -7.06
C PRO A 286 -5.59 -54.49 -5.58
N ALA A 287 -6.69 -53.85 -5.15
CA ALA A 287 -7.54 -54.00 -3.94
C ALA A 287 -7.08 -53.97 -2.45
N ALA A 288 -8.00 -53.36 -1.65
CA ALA A 288 -8.41 -53.57 -0.24
C ALA A 288 -7.64 -52.85 0.89
N ALA A 289 -8.18 -52.48 2.07
CA ALA A 289 -9.50 -52.13 2.65
C ALA A 289 -9.28 -51.79 4.17
N PHE A 290 -10.29 -51.22 4.88
CA PHE A 290 -10.46 -51.06 6.38
C PHE A 290 -9.57 -50.01 7.12
N THR A 291 -9.91 -49.33 8.24
CA THR A 291 -11.09 -48.68 8.92
C THR A 291 -10.61 -48.18 10.31
N ALA A 292 -11.15 -47.05 10.81
CA ALA A 292 -11.37 -46.63 12.23
C ALA A 292 -10.12 -46.47 13.15
N ASP A 293 -10.07 -45.72 14.26
CA ASP A 293 -11.03 -44.94 15.06
C ASP A 293 -10.29 -43.98 16.04
N ALA A 294 -11.02 -42.98 16.54
CA ALA A 294 -10.98 -42.27 17.84
C ALA A 294 -9.68 -41.84 18.57
N THR A 295 -9.58 -40.56 18.98
CA THR A 295 -9.83 -40.05 20.36
C THR A 295 -9.30 -38.61 20.61
N SER A 296 -10.15 -37.78 21.25
CA SER A 296 -9.90 -36.49 21.94
C SER A 296 -9.27 -36.73 23.35
N PRO A 297 -8.70 -35.79 24.15
CA PRO A 297 -9.33 -34.51 24.57
C PRO A 297 -8.43 -33.27 24.91
N ASP A 298 -9.08 -32.10 24.81
CA ASP A 298 -9.13 -30.88 25.67
C ASP A 298 -7.92 -30.09 26.25
N ALA A 299 -8.11 -28.76 26.09
CA ALA A 299 -7.94 -27.63 27.02
C ALA A 299 -6.59 -26.90 27.17
N ALA A 300 -6.59 -25.60 26.80
CA ALA A 300 -5.88 -24.55 27.52
C ALA A 300 -6.55 -23.16 27.35
N THR A 301 -6.74 -22.52 28.50
CA THR A 301 -7.26 -21.18 28.86
C THR A 301 -6.54 -19.98 28.20
N PRO A 302 -7.17 -18.78 28.17
CA PRO A 302 -6.67 -17.61 27.43
C PRO A 302 -5.55 -16.87 28.18
N ALA A 303 -4.50 -16.47 27.47
CA ALA A 303 -3.33 -15.79 28.03
C ALA A 303 -3.40 -14.25 27.86
N THR A 304 -3.21 -13.55 28.98
CA THR A 304 -3.04 -12.11 29.14
C THR A 304 -1.55 -11.72 29.02
N ILE A 305 -1.21 -10.49 28.60
CA ILE A 305 0.17 -10.02 28.35
C ILE A 305 0.48 -8.78 29.25
N SER A 306 1.75 -8.42 29.55
CA SER A 306 2.20 -7.55 30.69
C SER A 306 3.29 -6.48 30.42
N ILE A 307 3.27 -5.39 31.28
CA ILE A 307 4.01 -4.10 31.67
C ILE A 307 5.27 -4.11 32.59
N THR A 308 6.44 -3.50 32.30
CA THR A 308 7.40 -3.05 33.33
C THR A 308 8.16 -1.76 32.96
N ALA A 309 7.83 -0.69 33.69
CA ALA A 309 8.46 0.61 33.61
C ALA A 309 9.37 0.88 34.83
N THR A 310 10.33 1.81 34.71
CA THR A 310 10.51 2.91 35.69
C THR A 310 11.50 3.94 35.17
N ALA A 311 10.98 5.11 34.76
CA ALA A 311 11.54 6.47 34.82
C ALA A 311 10.83 7.32 33.76
N THR A 312 10.38 8.50 34.15
CA THR A 312 9.48 9.40 33.42
C THR A 312 10.07 9.91 32.11
N LEU A 313 9.97 9.13 31.04
CA LEU A 313 10.14 9.56 29.66
C LEU A 313 8.93 9.03 28.88
N GLN A 314 7.96 9.90 28.59
CA GLN A 314 6.88 9.59 27.65
C GLN A 314 7.48 9.59 26.25
N ILE A 315 7.77 8.41 25.69
CA ILE A 315 8.48 8.28 24.41
C ILE A 315 7.51 8.08 23.24
N GLN A 316 7.63 8.98 22.26
CA GLN A 316 6.89 9.09 20.99
C GLN A 316 7.17 7.98 19.97
N VAL A 317 7.89 6.92 20.33
CA VAL A 317 8.03 5.73 19.47
C VAL A 317 6.75 4.90 19.48
N LEU A 318 5.93 5.00 20.53
CA LEU A 318 4.61 4.40 20.55
C LEU A 318 3.73 4.89 19.40
N GLY A 319 3.92 6.08 18.80
CA GLY A 319 3.10 6.55 17.68
C GLY A 319 3.16 5.67 16.42
N LEU A 320 4.32 5.08 16.12
CA LEU A 320 4.50 4.16 14.98
C LEU A 320 3.96 2.75 15.27
N TYR A 321 3.68 2.43 16.54
CA TYR A 321 3.21 1.12 17.01
C TYR A 321 1.80 1.19 17.67
N SER A 322 1.26 2.37 17.95
CA SER A 322 -0.01 2.59 18.66
C SER A 322 -1.22 2.56 17.75
N ASP A 323 -1.00 2.75 16.45
CA ASP A 323 -2.03 2.55 15.43
C ASP A 323 -2.25 1.06 15.12
N ILE A 324 -1.35 0.19 15.59
CA ILE A 324 -1.42 -1.27 15.46
C ILE A 324 -1.80 -1.86 16.81
N GLY A 325 -3.08 -1.75 17.17
CA GLY A 325 -3.67 -2.50 18.29
C GLY A 325 -3.52 -1.84 19.67
N LYS A 326 -4.65 -1.68 20.35
CA LYS A 326 -4.83 -0.93 21.61
C LYS A 326 -4.17 -1.51 22.88
N SER A 327 -3.08 -2.28 22.80
CA SER A 327 -2.46 -2.89 24.00
C SER A 327 -0.93 -3.09 23.88
N ALA A 328 -0.15 -2.02 24.04
CA ALA A 328 1.30 -2.16 24.30
C ALA A 328 1.52 -2.65 25.71
N ILE A 329 2.47 -3.58 25.91
CA ILE A 329 2.74 -4.16 27.23
C ILE A 329 4.28 -4.24 27.50
N VAL A 330 4.88 -3.45 28.42
CA VAL A 330 6.35 -3.38 28.69
C VAL A 330 6.77 -4.54 29.59
N SER A 331 8.02 -4.94 29.78
CA SER A 331 8.37 -5.98 30.78
C SER A 331 9.82 -5.79 31.25
N THR A 332 10.20 -6.32 32.41
CA THR A 332 11.60 -6.36 32.88
C THR A 332 12.41 -7.43 32.18
N GLY A 333 11.77 -8.31 31.42
CA GLY A 333 12.40 -9.34 30.61
C GLY A 333 11.62 -9.67 29.35
N PRO A 334 12.24 -10.38 28.39
CA PRO A 334 11.57 -10.77 27.15
C PRO A 334 10.33 -11.65 27.43
N GLY A 335 9.19 -11.22 26.91
CA GLY A 335 7.91 -11.95 27.03
C GLY A 335 7.70 -12.94 25.88
N ALA A 336 6.49 -13.47 25.75
CA ALA A 336 6.08 -14.35 24.64
C ALA A 336 5.49 -13.59 23.43
N ALA A 337 5.70 -12.27 23.33
CA ALA A 337 5.15 -11.46 22.27
C ALA A 337 5.84 -11.74 20.92
N SER A 338 5.05 -11.75 19.84
CA SER A 338 5.53 -11.87 18.46
C SER A 338 6.37 -10.66 18.02
N VAL A 339 6.23 -9.52 18.70
CA VAL A 339 7.04 -8.32 18.54
C VAL A 339 7.57 -7.88 19.90
N GLN A 340 8.88 -7.76 20.01
CA GLN A 340 9.58 -7.25 21.21
C GLN A 340 10.20 -5.91 20.86
N VAL A 341 9.91 -4.86 21.63
CA VAL A 341 10.53 -3.53 21.44
C VAL A 341 11.39 -3.23 22.65
N VAL A 342 12.66 -2.88 22.43
CA VAL A 342 13.61 -2.56 23.50
C VAL A 342 14.44 -1.33 23.11
N TYR A 343 14.66 -0.40 24.05
CA TYR A 343 15.62 0.68 23.84
C TYR A 343 17.04 0.15 23.92
N ASP A 344 17.93 0.66 23.09
CA ASP A 344 19.35 0.30 23.04
C ASP A 344 20.03 0.34 24.43
N ASN A 345 19.86 1.41 25.19
CA ASN A 345 20.39 1.57 26.54
C ASN A 345 19.84 0.54 27.54
N THR A 346 18.61 0.07 27.31
CA THR A 346 17.94 -0.96 28.11
C THR A 346 18.49 -2.33 27.74
N TYR A 347 18.67 -2.59 26.45
CA TYR A 347 19.27 -3.83 25.96
C TYR A 347 20.67 -4.07 26.54
N LEU A 348 21.50 -3.02 26.60
CA LEU A 348 22.86 -3.10 27.18
C LEU A 348 22.82 -3.48 28.67
N ARG A 349 21.78 -3.06 29.40
CA ARG A 349 21.58 -3.35 30.83
C ARG A 349 20.90 -4.69 31.11
N LEU A 350 20.33 -5.35 30.09
CA LEU A 350 19.74 -6.68 30.27
C LEU A 350 20.78 -7.69 30.74
N SER A 351 20.36 -8.65 31.55
CA SER A 351 21.20 -9.80 31.89
C SER A 351 21.57 -10.59 30.63
N SER A 352 22.67 -11.34 30.67
CA SER A 352 23.06 -12.23 29.57
C SER A 352 21.95 -13.22 29.20
N GLY A 353 21.21 -13.73 30.20
CA GLY A 353 20.04 -14.59 29.99
C GLY A 353 18.90 -13.90 29.22
N ASN A 354 18.56 -12.66 29.56
CA ASN A 354 17.52 -11.91 28.86
C ASN A 354 17.92 -11.56 27.42
N ARG A 355 19.19 -11.23 27.17
CA ARG A 355 19.69 -11.03 25.81
C ARG A 355 19.63 -12.33 24.99
N ALA A 356 20.01 -13.45 25.59
CA ALA A 356 19.92 -14.76 24.94
C ALA A 356 18.46 -15.13 24.62
N ALA A 357 17.51 -14.81 25.50
CA ALA A 357 16.09 -15.05 25.28
C ALA A 357 15.51 -14.18 24.14
N LEU A 358 15.86 -12.89 24.06
CA LEU A 358 15.49 -12.04 22.91
C LEU A 358 16.01 -12.60 21.60
N ARG A 359 17.26 -13.08 21.60
CA ARG A 359 17.84 -13.71 20.43
C ARG A 359 17.16 -15.05 20.09
N SER A 360 16.78 -15.84 21.08
CA SER A 360 16.01 -17.08 20.86
C SER A 360 14.66 -16.78 20.21
N GLN A 361 13.95 -15.74 20.66
CA GLN A 361 12.69 -15.28 20.06
C GLN A 361 12.88 -14.90 18.59
N LEU A 362 13.94 -14.15 18.29
CA LEU A 362 14.29 -13.78 16.92
C LEU A 362 14.51 -15.01 16.03
N LEU A 363 15.26 -16.02 16.51
CA LEU A 363 15.48 -17.26 15.77
C LEU A 363 14.19 -18.08 15.55
N GLN A 364 13.22 -17.95 16.45
CA GLN A 364 11.92 -18.64 16.40
C GLN A 364 10.89 -18.00 15.45
N GLY A 365 11.20 -16.86 14.82
CA GLY A 365 10.28 -16.20 13.89
C GLY A 365 9.72 -14.87 14.36
N ASN A 366 10.05 -14.43 15.58
CA ASN A 366 9.52 -13.19 16.14
C ASN A 366 10.33 -11.97 15.66
N VAL A 367 9.71 -10.80 15.78
CA VAL A 367 10.36 -9.52 15.49
C VAL A 367 10.97 -8.96 16.78
N VAL A 368 12.24 -8.56 16.72
CA VAL A 368 12.89 -7.80 17.79
C VAL A 368 13.26 -6.43 17.23
N ALA A 369 12.62 -5.38 17.73
CA ALA A 369 12.90 -4.00 17.39
C ALA A 369 13.75 -3.33 18.48
N VAL A 370 14.93 -2.86 18.10
CA VAL A 370 15.79 -2.06 18.97
C VAL A 370 15.63 -0.59 18.57
N VAL A 371 15.19 0.23 19.53
CA VAL A 371 15.10 1.68 19.36
C VAL A 371 16.44 2.31 19.70
N VAL A 372 17.05 2.97 18.73
CA VAL A 372 18.35 3.64 18.88
C VAL A 372 18.13 5.10 19.24
N THR A 373 18.75 5.51 20.35
CA THR A 373 18.66 6.88 20.87
C THR A 373 19.97 7.63 20.63
N PRO A 374 19.98 8.98 20.63
CA PRO A 374 21.20 9.78 20.46
C PRO A 374 22.29 9.52 21.50
N GLU A 375 21.93 9.07 22.70
CA GLU A 375 22.86 8.90 23.82
C GLU A 375 23.73 7.65 23.68
N THR A 376 23.27 6.62 22.97
CA THR A 376 24.02 5.38 22.81
C THR A 376 25.19 5.55 21.85
N THR A 377 26.38 5.11 22.26
CA THR A 377 27.58 5.28 21.44
C THR A 377 27.55 4.37 20.20
N GLN A 378 28.31 4.74 19.18
CA GLN A 378 28.46 3.92 17.97
C GLN A 378 28.96 2.48 18.29
N SER A 379 29.89 2.37 19.25
CA SER A 379 30.43 1.10 19.71
C SER A 379 29.35 0.24 20.38
N ASP A 380 28.47 0.86 21.15
CA ASP A 380 27.38 0.15 21.82
C ASP A 380 26.34 -0.37 20.83
N VAL A 381 25.93 0.44 19.84
CA VAL A 381 25.01 -0.01 18.77
C VAL A 381 25.59 -1.20 18.02
N SER A 382 26.89 -1.14 17.69
CA SER A 382 27.58 -2.25 17.03
C SER A 382 27.62 -3.50 17.94
N THR A 383 27.82 -3.32 19.24
CA THR A 383 27.78 -4.41 20.24
C THR A 383 26.41 -5.08 20.31
N ILE A 384 25.33 -4.28 20.29
CA ILE A 384 23.94 -4.78 20.26
C ILE A 384 23.71 -5.64 19.02
N LEU A 385 24.11 -5.14 17.85
CA LEU A 385 23.96 -5.87 16.59
C LEU A 385 24.77 -7.16 16.58
N GLN A 386 26.03 -7.14 17.01
CA GLN A 386 26.85 -8.34 17.11
C GLN A 386 26.21 -9.38 18.04
N SER A 387 25.65 -8.94 19.16
CA SER A 387 24.95 -9.81 20.12
C SER A 387 23.71 -10.48 19.51
N LEU A 388 22.90 -9.75 18.74
CA LEU A 388 21.66 -10.26 18.14
C LEU A 388 21.89 -11.04 16.84
N LEU A 389 22.79 -10.56 15.97
CA LEU A 389 23.09 -11.15 14.66
C LEU A 389 24.07 -12.32 14.70
N ASN A 390 24.88 -12.44 15.77
CA ASN A 390 26.04 -13.35 15.81
C ASN A 390 27.13 -13.07 14.77
N MET A 391 27.12 -11.88 14.17
CA MET A 391 28.07 -11.52 13.11
C MET A 391 29.13 -10.61 13.70
N GLY A 392 30.35 -11.11 13.88
CA GLY A 392 31.45 -10.36 14.51
C GLY A 392 31.90 -9.09 13.77
N ASN A 393 31.43 -8.87 12.54
CA ASN A 393 31.87 -7.78 11.67
C ASN A 393 30.78 -6.74 11.37
N SER A 394 29.58 -6.87 11.95
CA SER A 394 28.54 -5.84 11.78
C SER A 394 28.92 -4.59 12.57
N GLN A 395 29.10 -3.49 11.85
CA GLN A 395 29.39 -2.17 12.40
C GLN A 395 28.33 -1.21 11.92
N CYS A 396 27.81 -0.36 12.80
CA CYS A 396 27.02 0.79 12.38
C CYS A 396 27.76 2.05 12.75
N THR A 397 27.77 3.01 11.83
CA THR A 397 28.06 4.42 12.11
C THR A 397 26.75 5.13 12.37
N LYS A 398 26.81 6.16 13.20
CA LYS A 398 25.64 6.85 13.72
C LYS A 398 25.83 8.35 13.58
N ARG A 399 24.81 9.04 13.06
CA ARG A 399 24.80 10.50 12.89
C ARG A 399 23.45 11.07 13.33
N ASN A 400 23.46 12.14 14.12
CA ASN A 400 22.23 12.85 14.45
C ASN A 400 21.74 13.58 13.20
N ILE A 401 20.45 13.46 12.91
CA ILE A 401 19.78 14.17 11.83
C ILE A 401 18.66 15.02 12.44
N THR A 402 18.41 16.18 11.85
CA THR A 402 17.40 17.15 12.29
C THR A 402 16.25 17.24 11.29
N ALA A 403 15.20 17.98 11.62
CA ALA A 403 14.05 18.25 10.75
C ALA A 403 14.36 18.92 9.40
N ARG A 404 15.64 19.17 9.06
CA ARG A 404 16.09 19.67 7.76
C ARG A 404 16.32 18.55 6.73
N PHE A 405 16.45 17.31 7.18
CA PHE A 405 16.61 16.16 6.29
C PHE A 405 15.23 15.57 6.00
N SER A 406 14.98 15.08 4.78
CA SER A 406 13.77 14.30 4.50
C SER A 406 14.05 12.81 4.64
N LEU A 407 13.07 12.06 5.13
CA LEU A 407 13.11 10.60 5.17
C LEU A 407 12.26 10.03 4.03
N ALA A 408 12.71 8.93 3.43
CA ALA A 408 12.00 8.25 2.36
C ALA A 408 11.87 6.74 2.66
N VAL A 409 10.73 6.15 2.34
CA VAL A 409 10.58 4.70 2.34
C VAL A 409 11.30 4.14 1.11
N GLU A 410 12.18 3.18 1.30
CA GLU A 410 12.87 2.54 0.16
C GLU A 410 11.85 1.71 -0.64
N GLY A 411 11.74 1.95 -1.95
CA GLY A 411 10.65 1.44 -2.81
C GLY A 411 10.50 -0.10 -2.92
N ASN A 412 11.40 -0.87 -2.31
CA ASN A 412 11.35 -2.34 -2.21
C ASN A 412 11.20 -2.85 -0.76
N ALA A 413 10.88 -1.96 0.18
CA ALA A 413 10.72 -2.29 1.60
C ALA A 413 9.38 -3.01 1.86
N ASN A 414 9.25 -4.26 1.41
CA ASN A 414 8.19 -5.13 1.87
C ASN A 414 8.49 -5.50 3.32
N PHE A 415 7.83 -4.88 4.31
CA PHE A 415 8.01 -5.23 5.72
C PHE A 415 7.77 -6.73 5.91
N VAL A 416 8.81 -7.46 6.34
CA VAL A 416 8.70 -8.91 6.58
C VAL A 416 8.33 -9.08 8.05
N GLY A 417 7.12 -9.59 8.32
CA GLY A 417 6.71 -10.06 9.65
C GLY A 417 5.66 -9.20 10.37
N ALA A 418 4.60 -9.88 10.84
CA ALA A 418 3.62 -9.64 11.92
C ALA A 418 3.13 -8.23 12.31
N MET A 419 3.56 -7.16 11.66
CA MET A 419 3.05 -5.81 11.87
C MET A 419 2.37 -5.35 10.59
N ASP A 420 1.09 -4.98 10.72
CA ASP A 420 0.42 -4.14 9.73
C ASP A 420 1.35 -2.99 9.36
N THR A 421 1.57 -2.77 8.07
CA THR A 421 2.32 -1.61 7.59
C THR A 421 1.62 -0.35 8.11
N PRO A 422 2.23 0.45 8.99
CA PRO A 422 1.70 1.79 9.22
C PRO A 422 1.72 2.48 7.86
N ALA A 423 0.64 3.18 7.53
CA ALA A 423 0.63 4.09 6.39
C ALA A 423 1.65 5.19 6.69
N ILE A 424 2.90 4.96 6.28
CA ILE A 424 3.98 5.91 6.44
C ILE A 424 3.78 6.97 5.36
N ASP A 425 3.33 8.16 5.77
CA ASP A 425 3.27 9.33 4.89
C ASP A 425 4.62 9.55 4.20
N TYR A 426 4.59 9.85 2.92
CA TYR A 426 5.77 10.11 2.09
C TYR A 426 6.60 11.34 2.54
N ASP A 427 6.14 12.08 3.57
CA ASP A 427 6.75 13.30 4.11
C ASP A 427 7.14 13.18 5.60
N MET A 428 7.91 12.14 5.96
CA MET A 428 8.47 12.05 7.32
C MET A 428 9.63 13.02 7.51
N GLN A 429 9.50 13.89 8.52
CA GLN A 429 10.58 14.73 9.02
C GLN A 429 11.23 14.08 10.25
N PRO A 430 12.56 14.01 10.35
CA PRO A 430 13.26 13.59 11.56
C PRO A 430 12.94 14.55 12.71
N ALA A 431 12.74 13.99 13.89
CA ALA A 431 12.76 14.76 15.12
C ALA A 431 14.18 15.29 15.40
N ASP A 432 14.32 16.30 16.26
CA ASP A 432 15.63 16.88 16.62
C ASP A 432 16.58 15.87 17.29
N ASN A 433 16.07 14.71 17.71
CA ASN A 433 16.81 13.60 18.31
C ASN A 433 16.80 12.33 17.44
N THR A 434 16.41 12.42 16.17
CA THR A 434 16.46 11.28 15.26
C THR A 434 17.91 10.99 14.87
N VAL A 435 18.18 9.70 14.71
CA VAL A 435 19.50 9.16 14.42
C VAL A 435 19.48 8.47 13.07
N ALA A 436 20.34 8.91 12.15
CA ALA A 436 20.64 8.17 10.93
C ALA A 436 21.77 7.16 11.19
N MET A 437 21.62 5.98 10.61
CA MET A 437 22.59 4.90 10.77
C MET A 437 23.07 4.42 9.41
N LEU A 438 24.37 4.20 9.29
CA LEU A 438 24.96 3.49 8.15
C LEU A 438 25.62 2.23 8.68
N CYS A 439 25.02 1.09 8.35
CA CYS A 439 25.39 -0.21 8.88
C CYS A 439 26.06 -1.09 7.82
N THR A 440 27.07 -1.86 8.22
CA THR A 440 27.74 -2.86 7.40
C THR A 440 27.10 -4.24 7.59
N GLY A 441 26.97 -4.99 6.49
CA GLY A 441 26.42 -6.35 6.48
C GLY A 441 25.20 -6.49 5.58
N ASN A 442 24.55 -7.66 5.63
CA ASN A 442 23.42 -8.03 4.76
C ASN A 442 22.07 -7.41 5.22
N GLY A 443 22.12 -6.29 5.95
CA GLY A 443 20.92 -5.58 6.35
C GLY A 443 20.32 -4.83 5.18
N ARG A 444 19.01 -4.64 5.19
CA ARG A 444 18.33 -3.76 4.24
C ARG A 444 17.89 -2.48 4.92
N ARG A 445 17.88 -1.39 4.17
CA ARG A 445 17.31 -0.10 4.57
C ARG A 445 15.81 -0.13 4.33
N VAL A 446 15.05 0.39 5.27
CA VAL A 446 13.58 0.45 5.19
C VAL A 446 13.14 1.91 5.07
N ILE A 447 13.70 2.79 5.90
CA ILE A 447 13.48 4.24 5.84
C ILE A 447 14.85 4.91 5.70
N SER A 448 15.18 5.42 4.51
CA SER A 448 16.44 6.08 4.22
C SER A 448 16.36 7.60 4.44
N VAL A 449 17.52 8.21 4.67
CA VAL A 449 17.64 9.67 4.60
C VAL A 449 17.79 10.03 3.12
N ASN A 450 16.91 10.88 2.62
CA ASN A 450 16.86 11.20 1.20
C ASN A 450 18.20 11.78 0.72
N GLY A 451 18.71 11.25 -0.40
CA GLY A 451 20.03 11.60 -0.94
C GLY A 451 21.24 11.09 -0.14
N SER A 452 21.07 10.17 0.82
CA SER A 452 22.14 9.57 1.62
C SER A 452 22.16 8.05 1.53
N SER A 453 23.30 7.44 1.89
CA SER A 453 23.40 5.99 2.11
C SER A 453 22.87 5.56 3.48
N GLU A 454 22.66 6.50 4.39
CA GLU A 454 22.18 6.26 5.74
C GLU A 454 20.67 5.99 5.80
N ALA A 455 20.23 5.31 6.85
CA ALA A 455 18.83 5.04 7.11
C ALA A 455 18.45 5.22 8.58
N ALA A 456 17.24 5.72 8.80
CA ALA A 456 16.60 5.81 10.10
C ALA A 456 16.06 4.45 10.56
N VAL A 457 15.76 3.54 9.63
CA VAL A 457 15.32 2.17 9.94
C VAL A 457 16.06 1.15 9.08
N TRP A 458 16.64 0.15 9.74
CA TRP A 458 17.30 -1.01 9.15
C TRP A 458 16.64 -2.31 9.59
N GLU A 459 16.71 -3.33 8.73
CA GLU A 459 16.23 -4.68 9.02
C GLU A 459 17.22 -5.76 8.60
N TRP A 460 17.29 -6.82 9.41
CA TRP A 460 18.03 -8.06 9.12
C TRP A 460 17.12 -9.26 9.35
N THR A 461 17.16 -10.21 8.43
CA THR A 461 16.56 -11.54 8.65
C THR A 461 17.52 -12.40 9.46
N VAL A 462 17.05 -12.95 10.57
CA VAL A 462 17.85 -13.80 11.47
C VAL A 462 17.07 -15.08 11.80
N GLY A 463 17.50 -16.20 11.21
CA GLY A 463 16.70 -17.43 11.26
C GLY A 463 15.36 -17.22 10.55
N ALA A 464 14.25 -17.46 11.26
CA ALA A 464 12.91 -17.21 10.76
C ALA A 464 12.38 -15.79 11.08
N GLY A 465 13.03 -15.04 11.97
CA GLY A 465 12.55 -13.74 12.46
C GLY A 465 13.27 -12.54 11.85
N VAL A 466 12.92 -11.35 12.34
CA VAL A 466 13.43 -10.07 11.84
C VAL A 466 13.94 -9.20 12.98
N LEU A 467 15.20 -8.78 12.86
CA LEU A 467 15.79 -7.75 13.71
C LEU A 467 15.57 -6.41 13.03
N ARG A 468 14.91 -5.49 13.73
CA ARG A 468 14.72 -4.11 13.27
C ARG A 468 15.52 -3.16 14.16
N LEU A 469 16.30 -2.28 13.55
CA LEU A 469 16.97 -1.19 14.24
C LEU A 469 16.28 0.10 13.81
N ALA A 470 15.63 0.79 14.73
CA ALA A 470 14.80 1.97 14.41
C ALA A 470 15.28 3.18 15.21
N ALA A 471 15.44 4.31 14.54
CA ALA A 471 15.62 5.58 15.20
C ALA A 471 14.33 6.02 15.90
N THR A 472 14.46 6.91 16.88
CA THR A 472 13.30 7.65 17.38
C THR A 472 12.76 8.56 16.27
N LEU A 473 11.53 8.30 15.85
CA LEU A 473 10.81 9.10 14.86
C LEU A 473 9.63 9.77 15.57
N THR A 474 9.49 11.08 15.40
CA THR A 474 8.31 11.80 15.91
C THR A 474 7.37 12.01 14.72
N PRO A 475 6.16 11.43 14.71
CA PRO A 475 5.14 11.85 13.76
C PRO A 475 4.87 13.34 13.99
N THR A 476 4.69 14.12 12.92
CA THR A 476 4.59 15.58 12.95
C THR A 476 3.43 16.04 13.84
N ALA A 477 3.68 16.14 15.14
CA ALA A 477 2.79 16.73 16.12
C ALA A 477 3.32 18.14 16.38
N THR A 478 2.54 19.12 15.97
CA THR A 478 2.78 20.56 16.19
C THR A 478 3.12 20.79 17.68
N PRO A 479 4.19 21.55 18.00
CA PRO A 479 4.74 21.62 19.35
C PRO A 479 3.74 22.22 20.34
N ARG A 480 3.54 21.55 21.48
CA ARG A 480 2.69 22.03 22.56
C ARG A 480 3.52 22.86 23.54
N ALA A 481 3.19 24.15 23.65
CA ALA A 481 3.85 25.09 24.58
C ALA A 481 3.57 24.77 26.08
N PRO A 482 4.42 25.24 27.02
CA PRO A 482 4.37 24.87 28.43
C PRO A 482 3.08 25.34 29.13
N ARG A 483 2.55 24.48 30.01
CA ARG A 483 1.36 24.73 30.84
C ARG A 483 1.64 25.80 31.91
N ASN A 484 0.92 26.92 31.85
CA ASN A 484 0.00 27.39 32.91
C ASN A 484 -0.53 28.81 32.56
N ALA A 485 -1.54 28.90 31.70
CA ALA A 485 -2.42 30.06 31.53
C ALA A 485 -3.77 29.59 30.94
N PRO A 486 -4.88 30.34 31.12
CA PRO A 486 -6.24 29.89 30.82
C PRO A 486 -6.40 29.46 29.35
N ARG A 487 -7.22 28.43 29.12
CA ARG A 487 -7.41 27.73 27.85
C ARG A 487 -7.73 28.70 26.69
N PRO A 488 -6.94 28.78 25.60
CA PRO A 488 -7.32 29.52 24.41
C PRO A 488 -8.35 28.74 23.58
N PRO A 489 -9.16 29.43 22.76
CA PRO A 489 -10.14 28.80 21.87
C PRO A 489 -9.47 27.80 20.90
N PRO A 490 -10.22 26.80 20.39
CA PRO A 490 -9.67 25.76 19.52
C PRO A 490 -8.93 26.35 18.30
N PRO A 491 -7.85 25.70 17.82
CA PRO A 491 -7.07 26.22 16.70
C PRO A 491 -7.95 26.28 15.45
N VAL A 492 -7.94 27.45 14.81
CA VAL A 492 -8.57 27.66 13.51
C VAL A 492 -7.90 26.72 12.51
N LYS A 493 -8.70 25.90 11.85
CA LYS A 493 -8.24 25.01 10.77
C LYS A 493 -7.66 25.91 9.68
N VAL A 494 -6.33 25.91 9.52
CA VAL A 494 -5.67 26.68 8.45
C VAL A 494 -6.13 26.09 7.13
N GLN A 495 -6.57 26.95 6.21
CA GLN A 495 -7.09 26.54 4.91
C GLN A 495 -5.91 26.31 3.96
N ASP A 496 -5.80 25.10 3.40
CA ASP A 496 -4.70 24.73 2.49
C ASP A 496 -4.71 25.55 1.19
N VAL A 497 -5.90 25.98 0.75
CA VAL A 497 -6.10 26.80 -0.45
C VAL A 497 -6.84 28.06 -0.07
N VAL A 498 -6.31 29.22 -0.47
CA VAL A 498 -6.93 30.54 -0.27
C VAL A 498 -7.10 31.22 -1.61
N VAL A 499 -8.35 31.55 -1.95
CA VAL A 499 -8.68 32.43 -3.09
C VAL A 499 -8.64 33.87 -2.60
N LEU A 500 -7.73 34.65 -3.17
CA LEU A 500 -7.66 36.08 -2.90
C LEU A 500 -8.82 36.78 -3.62
N ILE A 501 -9.56 37.58 -2.86
CA ILE A 501 -10.70 38.36 -3.33
C ILE A 501 -10.42 39.86 -3.13
N ASP A 502 -10.96 40.68 -4.02
CA ASP A 502 -10.97 42.13 -3.87
C ASP A 502 -12.31 42.59 -3.29
N ASN A 503 -12.30 43.72 -2.58
CA ASN A 503 -13.52 44.33 -2.03
C ASN A 503 -14.30 45.15 -3.08
N VAL A 504 -13.83 45.16 -4.32
CA VAL A 504 -14.42 45.93 -5.42
C VAL A 504 -15.20 44.96 -6.29
N THR A 505 -16.45 45.30 -6.64
CA THR A 505 -17.23 44.48 -7.58
C THR A 505 -16.56 44.50 -8.95
N MET A 506 -15.72 43.50 -9.20
CA MET A 506 -14.96 43.36 -10.44
C MET A 506 -15.71 42.46 -11.43
N PRO A 507 -15.48 42.62 -12.75
CA PRO A 507 -16.10 41.80 -13.81
C PRO A 507 -15.80 40.29 -13.71
N ASP A 508 -14.87 39.90 -12.85
CA ASP A 508 -14.43 38.53 -12.64
C ASP A 508 -15.12 37.82 -11.45
N ASN A 509 -16.02 38.47 -10.72
CA ASN A 509 -16.73 37.85 -9.58
C ASN A 509 -17.47 36.56 -9.96
N ASP A 510 -18.15 36.55 -11.11
CA ASP A 510 -18.81 35.33 -11.62
C ASP A 510 -17.81 34.22 -11.95
N LYS A 511 -16.60 34.58 -12.39
CA LYS A 511 -15.52 33.66 -12.72
C LYS A 511 -14.84 33.12 -11.46
N LYS A 512 -14.64 33.97 -10.44
CA LYS A 512 -14.17 33.59 -9.10
C LYS A 512 -15.11 32.58 -8.45
N ASN A 513 -16.41 32.81 -8.50
CA ASN A 513 -17.41 31.86 -7.99
C ASN A 513 -17.32 30.51 -8.72
N LYS A 514 -17.18 30.51 -10.05
CA LYS A 514 -16.99 29.28 -10.85
C LYS A 514 -15.69 28.55 -10.54
N LEU A 515 -14.61 29.27 -10.23
CA LEU A 515 -13.36 28.70 -9.76
C LEU A 515 -13.55 28.06 -8.38
N ILE A 516 -14.14 28.78 -7.42
CA ILE A 516 -14.44 28.27 -6.06
C ILE A 516 -15.30 27.01 -6.14
N ASP A 517 -16.32 26.98 -6.99
CA ASP A 517 -17.15 25.80 -7.24
C ASP A 517 -16.38 24.62 -7.82
N GLY A 518 -15.32 24.88 -8.59
CA GLY A 518 -14.39 23.87 -9.06
C GLY A 518 -13.51 23.36 -7.92
N ILE A 519 -12.94 24.25 -7.11
CA ILE A 519 -12.06 23.89 -5.99
C ILE A 519 -12.83 23.05 -4.96
N ASN A 520 -14.05 23.46 -4.60
CA ASN A 520 -14.97 22.71 -3.75
C ASN A 520 -15.27 21.29 -4.24
N ALA A 521 -15.16 21.05 -5.55
CA ALA A 521 -15.39 19.74 -6.14
C ALA A 521 -14.14 18.84 -6.11
N ILE A 522 -12.96 19.38 -5.80
CA ILE A 522 -11.68 18.67 -5.77
C ILE A 522 -11.17 18.51 -4.33
N THR A 523 -11.36 19.51 -3.48
CA THR A 523 -10.87 19.54 -2.09
C THR A 523 -11.89 20.21 -1.15
N ALA A 524 -11.53 20.34 0.13
CA ALA A 524 -12.31 21.09 1.11
C ALA A 524 -12.46 22.57 0.70
N ALA A 525 -13.52 23.22 1.18
CA ALA A 525 -13.85 24.56 0.74
C ALA A 525 -12.67 25.54 0.93
N PRO A 526 -12.26 26.28 -0.14
CA PRO A 526 -11.13 27.17 -0.04
C PRO A 526 -11.47 28.34 0.88
N GLY A 527 -10.44 28.85 1.54
CA GLY A 527 -10.50 30.16 2.12
C GLY A 527 -10.78 31.23 1.08
N GLN A 528 -11.51 32.27 1.47
CA GLN A 528 -11.59 33.50 0.72
C GLN A 528 -11.06 34.61 1.61
N SER A 529 -10.13 35.39 1.10
CA SER A 529 -9.48 36.43 1.89
C SER A 529 -9.07 37.62 1.04
N THR A 530 -9.19 38.82 1.60
CA THR A 530 -8.69 40.06 0.98
C THR A 530 -7.20 40.28 1.25
N SER A 531 -6.55 39.37 1.96
CA SER A 531 -5.12 39.42 2.29
C SER A 531 -4.54 38.02 2.32
N PRO A 532 -3.24 37.86 2.01
CA PRO A 532 -2.58 36.56 2.10
C PRO A 532 -2.69 35.98 3.51
N VAL A 533 -2.86 34.67 3.59
CA VAL A 533 -3.01 33.93 4.84
C VAL A 533 -1.77 33.07 5.04
N GLU A 534 -1.10 33.24 6.18
CA GLU A 534 0.06 32.44 6.54
C GLU A 534 -0.33 30.97 6.75
N GLY A 535 0.49 30.05 6.22
CA GLY A 535 0.26 28.61 6.29
C GLY A 535 -0.65 28.05 5.20
N ALA A 536 -1.25 28.88 4.32
CA ALA A 536 -1.93 28.39 3.12
C ALA A 536 -0.88 27.89 2.11
N ALA A 537 -1.04 26.64 1.66
CA ALA A 537 -0.11 26.01 0.71
C ALA A 537 -0.21 26.64 -0.69
N VAL A 538 -1.42 27.08 -1.07
CA VAL A 538 -1.66 27.73 -2.37
C VAL A 538 -2.57 28.95 -2.21
N HIS A 539 -2.12 30.08 -2.75
CA HIS A 539 -2.95 31.25 -2.99
C HIS A 539 -3.38 31.28 -4.46
N VAL A 540 -4.66 31.52 -4.72
CA VAL A 540 -5.18 31.69 -6.08
C VAL A 540 -5.74 33.10 -6.23
N ALA A 541 -5.32 33.85 -7.24
CA ALA A 541 -5.82 35.20 -7.51
C ALA A 541 -6.11 35.36 -9.00
N PHE A 542 -7.08 36.20 -9.34
CA PHE A 542 -7.18 36.74 -10.70
C PHE A 542 -6.16 37.87 -10.86
N ASP A 543 -5.66 38.08 -12.08
CA ASP A 543 -4.73 39.17 -12.37
C ASP A 543 -5.28 40.55 -11.97
N SER A 544 -6.56 40.81 -12.23
CA SER A 544 -7.31 41.99 -11.79
C SER A 544 -7.24 42.18 -10.28
N THR A 545 -7.50 41.12 -9.51
CA THR A 545 -7.40 41.14 -8.04
C THR A 545 -5.98 41.42 -7.60
N LEU A 546 -4.99 40.78 -8.23
CA LEU A 546 -3.58 40.93 -7.88
C LEU A 546 -3.07 42.36 -8.12
N VAL A 547 -3.54 43.02 -9.19
CA VAL A 547 -3.27 44.44 -9.45
C VAL A 547 -3.92 45.32 -8.38
N ALA A 548 -5.16 45.01 -8.02
CA ALA A 548 -5.95 45.77 -7.04
C ALA A 548 -5.56 45.53 -5.57
N LEU A 549 -4.73 44.54 -5.26
CA LEU A 549 -4.28 44.28 -3.89
C LEU A 549 -3.56 45.51 -3.29
N PRO A 550 -3.85 45.89 -2.03
CA PRO A 550 -3.08 46.90 -1.33
C PRO A 550 -1.59 46.53 -1.23
N ASP A 551 -0.70 47.51 -1.19
CA ASP A 551 0.76 47.27 -1.13
C ASP A 551 1.19 46.44 0.08
N GLN A 552 0.48 46.60 1.21
CA GLN A 552 0.71 45.77 2.40
C GLN A 552 0.40 44.29 2.14
N ALA A 553 -0.73 43.99 1.48
CA ALA A 553 -1.11 42.62 1.13
C ALA A 553 -0.15 42.04 0.08
N ARG A 554 0.25 42.85 -0.90
CA ARG A 554 1.24 42.47 -1.93
C ARG A 554 2.60 42.14 -1.30
N SER A 555 3.04 42.94 -0.33
CA SER A 555 4.28 42.72 0.42
C SER A 555 4.24 41.44 1.26
N ALA A 556 3.11 41.17 1.92
CA ALA A 556 2.91 39.92 2.66
C ALA A 556 2.96 38.70 1.71
N LEU A 557 2.30 38.77 0.55
CA LEU A 557 2.30 37.71 -0.45
C LEU A 557 3.72 37.44 -0.98
N LYS A 558 4.46 38.51 -1.27
CA LYS A 558 5.87 38.46 -1.67
C LYS A 558 6.74 37.77 -0.61
N SER A 559 6.53 38.08 0.67
CA SER A 559 7.25 37.42 1.77
C SER A 559 6.95 35.92 1.84
N LEU A 560 5.69 35.51 1.67
CA LEU A 560 5.29 34.10 1.67
C LEU A 560 5.89 33.33 0.47
N LEU A 561 5.94 33.97 -0.69
CA LEU A 561 6.59 33.42 -1.88
C LEU A 561 8.11 33.30 -1.69
N ALA A 562 8.76 34.33 -1.15
CA ALA A 562 10.21 34.31 -0.90
C ALA A 562 10.61 33.25 0.13
N SER A 563 9.78 32.98 1.15
CA SER A 563 10.00 31.90 2.11
C SER A 563 9.64 30.51 1.58
N SER A 564 9.15 30.40 0.34
CA SER A 564 8.63 29.15 -0.26
C SER A 564 7.52 28.50 0.57
N SER A 565 6.78 29.30 1.35
CA SER A 565 5.68 28.82 2.19
C SER A 565 4.36 28.65 1.43
N THR A 566 4.24 29.25 0.25
CA THR A 566 3.06 29.14 -0.62
C THR A 566 3.45 29.10 -2.10
N LEU A 567 2.61 28.47 -2.92
CA LEU A 567 2.51 28.74 -4.36
C LEU A 567 1.53 29.90 -4.59
N LEU A 568 1.76 30.74 -5.61
CA LEU A 568 0.74 31.67 -6.10
C LEU A 568 0.28 31.27 -7.50
N SER A 569 -0.98 30.90 -7.65
CA SER A 569 -1.64 30.68 -8.94
C SER A 569 -2.38 31.94 -9.37
N VAL A 570 -2.02 32.50 -10.53
CA VAL A 570 -2.61 33.69 -11.11
C VAL A 570 -3.44 33.31 -12.33
N VAL A 571 -4.74 33.56 -12.27
CA VAL A 571 -5.65 33.41 -13.40
C VAL A 571 -5.53 34.65 -14.30
N VAL A 572 -4.98 34.47 -15.49
CA VAL A 572 -4.72 35.54 -16.45
C VAL A 572 -5.96 35.80 -17.30
N THR A 573 -6.44 37.02 -17.30
CA THR A 573 -7.63 37.47 -18.02
C THR A 573 -7.28 38.55 -19.04
N SER A 574 -8.29 39.07 -19.73
CA SER A 574 -8.14 40.24 -20.61
C SER A 574 -8.37 41.57 -19.89
N ALA A 575 -8.62 41.56 -18.58
CA ALA A 575 -8.98 42.75 -17.82
C ALA A 575 -7.76 43.61 -17.44
N VAL A 576 -6.57 43.02 -17.48
CA VAL A 576 -5.31 43.68 -17.08
C VAL A 576 -4.40 43.86 -18.29
N SER A 577 -3.71 45.00 -18.35
CA SER A 577 -2.71 45.26 -19.39
C SER A 577 -1.45 44.41 -19.18
N ASP A 578 -0.78 44.01 -20.26
CA ASP A 578 0.47 43.24 -20.17
C ASP A 578 1.56 43.99 -19.36
N ALA A 579 1.55 45.32 -19.40
CA ALA A 579 2.45 46.17 -18.61
C ALA A 579 2.17 46.07 -17.10
N ASP A 580 0.89 46.11 -16.69
CA ASP A 580 0.51 45.98 -15.29
C ASP A 580 0.74 44.57 -14.76
N LEU A 581 0.41 43.55 -15.56
CA LEU A 581 0.69 42.16 -15.21
C LEU A 581 2.19 41.95 -15.00
N SER A 582 3.02 42.39 -15.95
CA SER A 582 4.48 42.29 -15.85
C SER A 582 5.02 43.02 -14.62
N ARG A 583 4.55 44.24 -14.36
CA ARG A 583 4.97 45.04 -13.21
C ARG A 583 4.66 44.35 -11.88
N VAL A 584 3.44 43.83 -11.72
CA VAL A 584 3.01 43.16 -10.47
C VAL A 584 3.73 41.84 -10.27
N LEU A 585 3.87 41.04 -11.33
CA LEU A 585 4.62 39.79 -11.25
C LEU A 585 6.11 40.04 -10.98
N ALA A 586 6.71 41.08 -11.56
CA ALA A 586 8.10 41.45 -11.33
C ALA A 586 8.36 41.79 -9.86
N ASP A 587 7.43 42.53 -9.23
CA ASP A 587 7.50 42.83 -7.81
C ASP A 587 7.37 41.57 -6.94
N LEU A 588 6.34 40.74 -7.18
CA LEU A 588 6.09 39.53 -6.39
C LEU A 588 7.18 38.46 -6.52
N THR A 589 7.77 38.34 -7.71
CA THR A 589 8.85 37.37 -7.97
C THR A 589 10.23 37.91 -7.60
N GLY A 590 10.36 39.21 -7.32
CA GLY A 590 11.65 39.87 -7.10
C GLY A 590 12.52 39.98 -8.37
N ARG A 591 11.90 39.90 -9.56
CA ARG A 591 12.59 39.88 -10.85
C ARG A 591 12.23 41.11 -11.69
N PRO A 592 12.98 42.21 -11.60
CA PRO A 592 12.62 43.49 -12.25
C PRO A 592 12.63 43.44 -13.78
N GLN A 593 13.30 42.44 -14.36
CA GLN A 593 13.35 42.23 -15.82
C GLN A 593 12.25 41.26 -16.32
N LEU A 594 11.30 40.86 -15.46
CA LEU A 594 10.21 40.00 -15.88
C LEU A 594 9.29 40.75 -16.84
N SER A 595 9.13 40.20 -18.05
CA SER A 595 8.22 40.71 -19.07
C SER A 595 7.30 39.57 -19.47
N CYS A 596 6.01 39.76 -19.24
CA CYS A 596 4.95 38.83 -19.59
C CYS A 596 3.95 39.51 -20.54
N SER A 597 3.55 38.79 -21.57
CA SER A 597 2.46 39.21 -22.46
C SER A 597 1.37 38.14 -22.50
N SER A 598 0.14 38.56 -22.73
CA SER A 598 -1.01 37.66 -22.81
C SER A 598 -1.72 37.79 -24.15
N MET A 599 -2.14 36.67 -24.73
CA MET A 599 -2.81 36.67 -26.03
C MET A 599 -4.01 35.71 -26.04
N PRO A 600 -5.07 36.04 -26.80
CA PRO A 600 -6.21 35.14 -26.94
C PRO A 600 -5.80 33.86 -27.67
N VAL A 601 -6.42 32.76 -27.27
CA VAL A 601 -6.25 31.45 -27.90
C VAL A 601 -7.54 31.10 -28.63
N GLY A 602 -7.41 30.61 -29.87
CA GLY A 602 -8.56 30.19 -30.65
C GLY A 602 -9.35 29.10 -29.91
N ALA A 603 -10.68 29.24 -29.91
CA ALA A 603 -11.54 28.20 -29.38
C ALA A 603 -11.24 26.87 -30.09
N THR A 604 -11.31 25.77 -29.36
CA THR A 604 -10.99 24.40 -29.80
C THR A 604 -9.52 24.11 -30.13
N SER A 605 -8.62 25.12 -30.06
CA SER A 605 -7.18 24.88 -30.22
C SER A 605 -6.69 23.83 -29.24
N LYS A 606 -5.87 22.90 -29.73
CA LYS A 606 -5.32 21.82 -28.90
C LYS A 606 -4.25 22.40 -27.97
N VAL A 607 -4.47 22.24 -26.67
CA VAL A 607 -3.51 22.51 -25.60
C VAL A 607 -2.88 21.20 -25.24
N ASP A 608 -1.57 21.11 -25.41
CA ASP A 608 -0.80 19.90 -25.13
C ASP A 608 0.07 20.13 -23.90
N ARG A 609 0.30 19.05 -23.15
CA ARG A 609 1.32 19.01 -22.12
C ARG A 609 2.70 19.10 -22.76
N MET A 610 3.53 20.03 -22.28
CA MET A 610 4.87 20.28 -22.83
C MET A 610 5.98 19.62 -21.99
N VAL A 611 5.68 19.17 -20.78
CA VAL A 611 6.65 18.60 -19.84
C VAL A 611 6.10 17.27 -19.30
N PRO A 612 6.88 16.17 -19.29
CA PRO A 612 6.48 14.93 -18.62
C PRO A 612 6.21 15.20 -17.12
N ALA A 613 5.14 14.61 -16.60
CA ALA A 613 4.50 15.04 -15.35
C ALA A 613 5.42 14.98 -14.12
N THR A 614 5.22 15.93 -13.20
CA THR A 614 5.13 15.60 -11.77
C THR A 614 3.82 14.82 -11.57
N ASP A 615 3.82 13.77 -10.76
CA ASP A 615 2.76 12.73 -10.68
C ASP A 615 1.31 13.25 -10.45
N ASP A 616 1.17 14.49 -10.02
CA ASP A 616 -0.11 15.10 -9.61
C ASP A 616 -0.99 15.61 -10.77
N LEU A 617 -0.42 15.86 -11.95
CA LEU A 617 -1.20 16.30 -13.12
C LEU A 617 -1.32 15.11 -14.08
N ARG A 618 -2.52 14.54 -14.24
CA ARG A 618 -2.77 13.34 -15.09
C ARG A 618 -3.34 13.63 -16.51
N SER A 619 -3.47 14.90 -16.91
CA SER A 619 -4.03 15.28 -18.23
C SER A 619 -2.96 15.49 -19.31
N ASP A 620 -3.01 14.74 -20.42
CA ASP A 620 -2.12 14.93 -21.58
C ASP A 620 -2.40 16.22 -22.38
N GLY A 621 -3.48 16.94 -22.05
CA GLY A 621 -3.92 18.13 -22.76
C GLY A 621 -5.45 18.26 -22.80
N TRP A 622 -5.94 19.37 -23.35
CA TRP A 622 -7.36 19.65 -23.56
C TRP A 622 -7.57 20.56 -24.77
N LYS A 623 -8.82 20.89 -25.09
CA LYS A 623 -9.15 21.91 -26.08
C LYS A 623 -9.41 23.25 -25.39
N ALA A 624 -8.77 24.31 -25.89
CA ALA A 624 -9.04 25.67 -25.46
C ALA A 624 -10.51 26.02 -25.65
N LEU A 625 -11.04 26.85 -24.75
CA LEU A 625 -12.39 27.40 -24.84
C LEU A 625 -12.35 28.87 -25.24
N ASP A 626 -13.52 29.42 -25.54
CA ASP A 626 -13.71 30.86 -25.64
C ASP A 626 -13.15 31.55 -24.39
N ASN A 627 -12.38 32.62 -24.59
CA ASN A 627 -11.65 33.38 -23.56
C ASN A 627 -10.42 32.71 -22.94
N THR A 628 -9.99 31.55 -23.44
CA THR A 628 -8.67 31.01 -23.07
C THR A 628 -7.58 31.97 -23.56
N ARG A 629 -6.60 32.24 -22.70
CA ARG A 629 -5.42 33.04 -23.00
C ARG A 629 -4.17 32.18 -22.92
N ALA A 630 -3.15 32.58 -23.65
CA ALA A 630 -1.79 32.10 -23.45
C ALA A 630 -0.96 33.25 -22.88
N SER A 631 0.00 32.91 -22.03
CA SER A 631 0.99 33.82 -21.48
C SER A 631 2.36 33.51 -22.06
N LYS A 632 3.12 34.55 -22.40
CA LYS A 632 4.52 34.47 -22.81
C LYS A 632 5.33 35.33 -21.87
N CYS A 633 6.14 34.69 -21.05
CA CYS A 633 7.10 35.37 -20.18
C CYS A 633 8.52 35.07 -20.65
N ASN A 634 9.43 36.04 -20.50
CA ASN A 634 10.84 35.87 -20.86
C ASN A 634 11.61 34.89 -19.95
N ILE A 635 10.98 34.45 -18.86
CA ILE A 635 11.47 33.40 -17.96
C ILE A 635 10.31 32.49 -17.55
N GLY A 636 10.64 31.29 -17.11
CA GLY A 636 9.68 30.31 -16.60
C GLY A 636 9.64 29.04 -17.44
N LYS A 637 8.83 28.10 -16.97
CA LYS A 637 8.64 26.78 -17.57
C LYS A 637 7.22 26.66 -18.10
N VAL A 638 7.09 26.36 -19.39
CA VAL A 638 5.80 26.08 -20.03
C VAL A 638 5.37 24.66 -19.64
N ILE A 639 4.26 24.53 -18.91
CA ILE A 639 3.72 23.23 -18.49
C ILE A 639 2.70 22.73 -19.50
N PHE A 640 1.78 23.61 -19.89
CA PHE A 640 0.80 23.37 -20.95
C PHE A 640 0.87 24.52 -21.95
N GLY A 641 0.90 24.20 -23.23
CA GLY A 641 1.05 25.21 -24.28
C GLY A 641 0.35 24.80 -25.58
N LEU A 642 0.50 25.65 -26.59
CA LEU A 642 0.00 25.37 -27.93
C LEU A 642 1.05 24.59 -28.72
N LYS A 643 0.63 23.54 -29.43
CA LYS A 643 1.55 22.77 -30.30
C LYS A 643 2.17 23.63 -31.41
N THR A 644 1.43 24.64 -31.87
CA THR A 644 1.86 25.58 -32.92
C THR A 644 2.81 26.66 -32.42
N ASP A 645 2.87 26.89 -31.11
CA ASP A 645 3.71 27.90 -30.49
C ASP A 645 4.09 27.45 -29.07
N VAL A 646 5.22 26.77 -28.96
CA VAL A 646 5.73 26.20 -27.70
C VAL A 646 6.16 27.27 -26.69
N THR A 647 6.24 28.54 -27.10
CA THR A 647 6.52 29.67 -26.20
C THR A 647 5.26 30.22 -25.55
N ALA A 648 4.08 29.97 -26.15
CA ALA A 648 2.78 30.39 -25.65
C ALA A 648 2.22 29.36 -24.66
N ALA A 649 2.20 29.73 -23.38
CA ALA A 649 1.81 28.84 -22.30
C ALA A 649 0.39 29.11 -21.80
N ILE A 650 -0.45 28.09 -21.77
CA ILE A 650 -1.73 28.13 -21.03
C ILE A 650 -1.47 27.96 -19.53
N VAL A 651 -0.46 27.16 -19.16
CA VAL A 651 0.05 27.07 -17.79
C VAL A 651 1.55 27.32 -17.81
N HIS A 652 1.98 28.36 -17.11
CA HIS A 652 3.36 28.82 -17.08
C HIS A 652 3.84 29.00 -15.64
N ASP A 653 4.90 28.30 -15.25
CA ASP A 653 5.46 28.46 -13.91
C ASP A 653 6.71 29.36 -13.91
N ILE A 654 6.66 30.46 -13.17
CA ILE A 654 7.76 31.40 -12.99
C ILE A 654 8.43 31.12 -11.64
N PRO A 655 9.70 30.68 -11.60
CA PRO A 655 10.34 30.23 -10.36
C PRO A 655 10.66 31.39 -9.40
N VAL A 656 10.32 31.19 -8.12
CA VAL A 656 10.59 32.08 -6.99
C VAL A 656 11.12 31.23 -5.82
N GLY A 657 12.44 31.25 -5.58
CA GLY A 657 13.04 30.34 -4.60
C GLY A 657 12.77 28.87 -4.96
N ASN A 658 12.23 28.10 -4.01
CA ASN A 658 11.81 26.70 -4.21
C ASN A 658 10.32 26.55 -4.55
N THR A 659 9.63 27.67 -4.79
CA THR A 659 8.22 27.71 -5.23
C THR A 659 8.12 28.41 -6.59
N ALA A 660 6.89 28.70 -7.04
CA ALA A 660 6.65 29.49 -8.24
C ALA A 660 5.43 30.39 -8.14
N VAL A 661 5.37 31.33 -9.08
CA VAL A 661 4.13 31.95 -9.51
C VAL A 661 3.66 31.23 -10.77
N ARG A 662 2.50 30.57 -10.69
CA ARG A 662 1.89 29.82 -11.78
C ARG A 662 0.87 30.69 -12.50
N LEU A 663 1.07 30.98 -13.77
CA LEU A 663 0.09 31.66 -14.61
C LEU A 663 -0.83 30.64 -15.27
N ILE A 664 -2.14 30.88 -15.21
CA ILE A 664 -3.17 30.02 -15.79
C ILE A 664 -4.04 30.87 -16.71
N GLY A 665 -3.95 30.64 -18.01
CA GLY A 665 -4.72 31.34 -19.03
C GLY A 665 -6.15 30.81 -19.21
N TYR A 666 -6.73 30.18 -18.18
CA TYR A 666 -8.11 29.73 -18.19
C TYR A 666 -8.91 30.53 -17.18
N ASP A 667 -9.82 31.37 -17.66
CA ASP A 667 -10.55 32.33 -16.83
C ASP A 667 -11.80 31.75 -16.15
N PHE A 668 -12.03 30.43 -16.26
CA PHE A 668 -13.18 29.72 -15.68
C PHE A 668 -14.55 30.25 -16.12
N TYR A 669 -14.64 31.05 -17.20
CA TYR A 669 -15.91 31.61 -17.69
C TYR A 669 -16.97 30.54 -17.98
N SER A 670 -16.55 29.40 -18.52
CA SER A 670 -17.46 28.30 -18.82
C SER A 670 -17.76 27.38 -17.63
N GLY A 671 -17.14 27.62 -16.46
CA GLY A 671 -17.28 26.86 -15.22
C GLY A 671 -15.99 26.14 -14.79
N GLY A 672 -15.84 25.83 -13.48
CA GLY A 672 -14.76 24.99 -12.95
C GLY A 672 -15.01 23.48 -13.02
N ARG A 673 -16.20 23.03 -13.47
CA ARG A 673 -16.64 21.63 -13.48
C ARG A 673 -16.66 21.00 -14.88
N GLY A 674 -16.21 19.74 -14.99
CA GLY A 674 -16.30 18.88 -16.20
C GLY A 674 -15.00 18.10 -16.50
N ASP A 675 -15.10 17.01 -17.29
CA ASP A 675 -14.00 16.07 -17.61
C ASP A 675 -12.77 16.72 -18.27
N ASN A 676 -12.93 17.93 -18.84
CA ASN A 676 -11.84 18.73 -19.42
C ASN A 676 -11.44 19.97 -18.59
N ARG A 677 -12.06 20.19 -17.42
CA ARG A 677 -11.89 21.42 -16.60
C ARG A 677 -11.38 21.15 -15.19
N LYS A 678 -11.58 19.93 -14.68
CA LYS A 678 -10.94 19.44 -13.46
C LYS A 678 -9.40 19.56 -13.50
N PRO A 679 -8.70 19.25 -14.62
CA PRO A 679 -7.24 19.39 -14.66
C PRO A 679 -6.77 20.83 -14.46
N LEU A 680 -7.48 21.82 -15.00
CA LEU A 680 -7.15 23.23 -14.85
C LEU A 680 -7.38 23.76 -13.43
N THR A 681 -8.49 23.33 -12.82
CA THR A 681 -8.76 23.65 -11.41
C THR A 681 -7.73 22.97 -10.50
N ALA A 682 -7.37 21.72 -10.77
CA ALA A 682 -6.30 21.02 -10.07
C ALA A 682 -4.97 21.76 -10.24
N CYS A 683 -4.57 22.14 -11.46
CA CYS A 683 -3.38 22.97 -11.70
C CYS A 683 -3.36 24.25 -10.86
N ALA A 684 -4.52 24.88 -10.64
CA ALA A 684 -4.63 26.10 -9.84
C ALA A 684 -4.38 25.88 -8.35
N ILE A 685 -4.64 24.68 -7.81
CA ILE A 685 -4.58 24.40 -6.37
C ILE A 685 -3.54 23.36 -5.96
N THR A 686 -2.88 22.72 -6.92
CA THR A 686 -1.81 21.76 -6.64
C THR A 686 -0.51 22.52 -6.39
N PRO A 687 0.08 22.45 -5.18
CA PRO A 687 1.37 23.06 -4.90
C PRO A 687 2.44 22.39 -5.78
N ASN A 688 3.30 23.17 -6.42
CA ASN A 688 4.47 22.62 -7.07
C ASN A 688 5.54 22.28 -6.04
N ARG A 689 6.10 21.07 -6.15
CA ARG A 689 7.44 20.78 -5.62
C ARG A 689 8.41 20.91 -6.79
N PHE A 690 9.21 21.98 -6.79
CA PHE A 690 10.30 22.18 -7.77
C PHE A 690 11.53 21.36 -7.43
#